data_AF-A0A955Q4K5-F1
#
_entry.id   AF-A0A955Q4K5-F1
#
_cell.length_a   1.000
_cell.length_b   1.000
_cell.length_c   1.000
_cell.angle_alpha   90.00
_cell.angle_beta   90.00
_cell.angle_gamma   90.00
#
_symmetry.space_group_name_H-M   'P 1'
#
loop_
_entity.id
_entity.type
_entity.pdbx_description
1 polymer ?
#
loop_
_entity_poly.entity_id
_entity_poly.type
_entity_poly.pdbx_seq_one_letter_code
_entity_poly.pdbx_strand_id
1 'polypeptide(L)'
;MSTLEAALESRILVLDGAMGTMIQAHNLSEGDFRGTRFVDHACEVKGNNDLLSLTQPKIIEDIHVQYLQVGADIIETNTFNSNAISLADYQMEDLAYDLNLAGAQLAKRAVARIQAENPDRTCWVAGALGPTNRTASMSPDVNNPAFRGVTFDDLAAAYYDQVRGLIEGGVDLLLVETIFDTLNAKAAFYAIAQYSEDVQRQFPIMASVTITDLSGRTLSGQQIEAFWNSISHANLLSVGINCALGAKQMRPYIEELSKVAPVYISCYPNAGLPNAFGGFDETPERMGGDLRDFASQGWVNIVGGCCGSTPEHIRAIAEGVKDYAPHKKTHVPRLTRLSGLESLTIRPEGNFVNIGERTNVTGSPKFAKLILNGKLEEALAVARQQVEGGAQIIDVNMDEGLLDSQKAMVEFLNLIGSEPDIARVPIMIDSSKWSVIEAGLKCIQGKGVVNSISLKEGEDQFLEQGRKIRRYGAAVVVMAFDEAGQADTLDRKVEICTRAYRLLTEKLNFPPEDIIFDPNILTVATGMEEHNAYAVNYIEATRQIKATLPFCKVSGGVSNISFSFRGNNTVREAIHSAFLYHAIKAGMDMGIVNAGQLGVYEEIPKDLLNLVEDVLLNRRPEATEELVAFAETVKQQGKATLIDDAWRQGTVEERLSHALVKGLVEFIDADVEEARQKYHKPLDVIEGPLMDGMNVIGELFGAGKMFLPQVVKSARVMKKAVAYLLPFMDAEKVEGESRNQGKILLATVKGDVHDIGKNIVGVVLACNNYEVLDLGVMVSCDKILQTARQEKVDLIGLSGLITPSLDEMVHNAREMTREGFSIPLLIGGATTSKAHTAVKIAPGYTSPVVHVLDASLAVNVVRKLMSPDEKNAFIQDVQAKQQKTREAYLSKTTAKKFVSLEEARKRPFDIHWETASIAKPRILGCKVLEDVSLETLVPIIDWSPFFHAWQLRGKFPKIFEDSVVGPKAKELFDDAQKLLQEILDRKLLA
;
A
#
# COMPACT_ATOMS: atom_id res chain seq x y z
N MET A 1 -17.37 -8.68 -28.75
CA MET A 1 -16.08 -8.00 -28.54
C MET A 1 -16.23 -6.55 -28.95
N SER A 2 -15.90 -5.63 -28.06
CA SER A 2 -15.84 -4.21 -28.41
C SER A 2 -14.71 -3.95 -29.41
N THR A 3 -14.75 -2.83 -30.14
CA THR A 3 -13.65 -2.41 -31.02
C THR A 3 -12.33 -2.23 -30.26
N LEU A 4 -12.40 -1.83 -28.99
CA LEU A 4 -11.26 -1.69 -28.10
C LEU A 4 -10.61 -3.04 -27.74
N GLU A 5 -11.41 -4.05 -27.35
CA GLU A 5 -10.89 -5.38 -27.05
C GLU A 5 -10.20 -6.03 -28.25
N ALA A 6 -10.80 -5.91 -29.43
CA ALA A 6 -10.19 -6.41 -30.67
C ALA A 6 -8.84 -5.72 -30.95
N ALA A 7 -8.73 -4.43 -30.64
CA ALA A 7 -7.47 -3.70 -30.76
C ALA A 7 -6.41 -4.25 -29.79
N LEU A 8 -6.76 -4.43 -28.51
CA LEU A 8 -5.88 -4.95 -27.45
C LEU A 8 -5.36 -6.38 -27.71
N GLU A 9 -6.13 -7.19 -28.44
CA GLU A 9 -5.70 -8.54 -28.87
C GLU A 9 -4.77 -8.51 -30.08
N SER A 10 -4.91 -7.50 -30.93
CA SER A 10 -4.15 -7.40 -32.19
C SER A 10 -2.82 -6.65 -32.04
N ARG A 11 -2.74 -5.66 -31.15
CA ARG A 11 -1.58 -4.78 -30.98
C ARG A 11 -1.51 -4.18 -29.58
N ILE A 12 -0.34 -3.70 -29.20
CA ILE A 12 -0.17 -2.89 -27.99
C ILE A 12 -0.74 -1.49 -28.25
N LEU A 13 -1.60 -1.01 -27.35
CA LEU A 13 -2.15 0.35 -27.41
C LEU A 13 -1.28 1.32 -26.62
N VAL A 14 -1.26 2.57 -27.08
CA VAL A 14 -0.50 3.64 -26.42
C VAL A 14 -1.44 4.58 -25.67
N LEU A 15 -1.27 4.69 -24.36
CA LEU A 15 -1.87 5.72 -23.51
C LEU A 15 -1.05 7.01 -23.61
N ASP A 16 -1.65 8.16 -23.34
CA ASP A 16 -0.98 9.45 -23.39
C ASP A 16 0.02 9.67 -22.24
N GLY A 17 0.48 10.92 -22.11
CA GLY A 17 1.45 11.35 -21.11
C GLY A 17 0.86 12.31 -20.09
N ALA A 18 1.71 12.95 -19.30
CA ALA A 18 1.26 13.82 -18.21
C ALA A 18 0.58 15.12 -18.67
N MET A 19 -0.75 15.18 -18.51
CA MET A 19 -1.54 16.42 -18.61
C MET A 19 -0.98 17.53 -17.71
N GLY A 20 -0.69 17.23 -16.45
CA GLY A 20 -0.17 18.21 -15.49
C GLY A 20 1.18 18.83 -15.91
N THR A 21 2.09 18.03 -16.47
CA THR A 21 3.38 18.52 -16.98
C THR A 21 3.19 19.47 -18.17
N MET A 22 2.26 19.15 -19.08
CA MET A 22 1.94 20.00 -20.22
C MET A 22 1.29 21.32 -19.80
N ILE A 23 0.35 21.29 -18.84
CA ILE A 23 -0.26 22.51 -18.28
C ILE A 23 0.79 23.42 -17.66
N GLN A 24 1.73 22.87 -16.88
CA GLN A 24 2.78 23.64 -16.22
C GLN A 24 3.66 24.41 -17.22
N ALA A 25 3.90 23.88 -18.42
CA ALA A 25 4.68 24.54 -19.47
C ALA A 25 4.05 25.85 -19.98
N HIS A 26 2.74 26.04 -19.79
CA HIS A 26 2.04 27.27 -20.17
C HIS A 26 2.22 28.42 -19.16
N ASN A 27 2.80 28.17 -17.97
CA ASN A 27 3.05 29.18 -16.93
C ASN A 27 1.81 30.03 -16.55
N LEU A 28 0.65 29.38 -16.41
CA LEU A 28 -0.62 30.03 -16.13
C LEU A 28 -0.63 30.75 -14.76
N SER A 29 -1.30 31.90 -14.73
CA SER A 29 -1.50 32.73 -13.55
C SER A 29 -2.81 32.40 -12.83
N GLU A 30 -2.98 32.87 -11.58
CA GLU A 30 -4.24 32.73 -10.83
C GLU A 30 -5.45 33.25 -11.63
N GLY A 31 -5.30 34.35 -12.36
CA GLY A 31 -6.36 34.91 -13.21
C GLY A 31 -6.77 33.97 -14.34
N ASP A 32 -5.83 33.20 -14.89
CA ASP A 32 -6.12 32.20 -15.92
C ASP A 32 -6.91 31.01 -15.36
N PHE A 33 -6.56 30.56 -14.15
CA PHE A 33 -7.29 29.48 -13.46
C PHE A 33 -8.71 29.90 -13.10
N ARG A 34 -8.91 31.14 -12.61
CA ARG A 34 -10.25 31.67 -12.30
C ARG A 34 -11.12 31.87 -13.55
N GLY A 35 -10.49 32.21 -14.67
CA GLY A 35 -11.21 32.64 -15.87
C GLY A 35 -12.19 33.77 -15.57
N THR A 36 -13.31 33.80 -16.29
CA THR A 36 -14.38 34.78 -16.05
C THR A 36 -15.41 34.30 -15.02
N ARG A 37 -15.55 32.99 -14.81
CA ARG A 37 -16.58 32.38 -13.95
C ARG A 37 -16.23 32.48 -12.45
N PHE A 38 -14.96 32.50 -12.08
CA PHE A 38 -14.50 32.40 -10.69
C PHE A 38 -13.64 33.58 -10.24
N VAL A 39 -13.80 34.75 -10.87
CA VAL A 39 -13.04 35.97 -10.53
C VAL A 39 -13.14 36.29 -9.04
N ASP A 40 -14.36 36.25 -8.48
CA ASP A 40 -14.64 36.60 -7.08
C ASP A 40 -14.62 35.39 -6.12
N HIS A 41 -14.04 34.25 -6.52
CA HIS A 41 -13.96 33.06 -5.65
C HIS A 41 -13.16 33.33 -4.38
N ALA A 42 -13.61 32.79 -3.24
CA ALA A 42 -13.15 33.20 -1.91
C ALA A 42 -11.71 32.78 -1.59
N CYS A 43 -11.21 31.71 -2.20
CA CYS A 43 -9.83 31.23 -2.05
C CYS A 43 -9.10 31.20 -3.40
N GLU A 44 -7.78 31.03 -3.38
CA GLU A 44 -7.00 30.85 -4.60
C GLU A 44 -7.24 29.47 -5.23
N VAL A 45 -7.25 29.43 -6.57
CA VAL A 45 -7.60 28.24 -7.34
C VAL A 45 -6.48 27.75 -8.26
N LYS A 46 -5.36 28.48 -8.34
CA LYS A 46 -4.15 28.02 -9.02
C LYS A 46 -3.65 26.72 -8.41
N GLY A 47 -3.41 25.75 -9.29
CA GLY A 47 -3.07 24.37 -8.91
C GLY A 47 -4.23 23.40 -9.16
N ASN A 48 -5.48 23.88 -9.27
CA ASN A 48 -6.62 23.08 -9.69
C ASN A 48 -6.61 22.87 -11.21
N ASN A 49 -5.77 21.96 -11.69
CA ASN A 49 -5.62 21.70 -13.13
C ASN A 49 -6.94 21.26 -13.79
N ASP A 50 -7.78 20.52 -13.07
CA ASP A 50 -9.09 20.07 -13.53
C ASP A 50 -10.01 21.25 -13.88
N LEU A 51 -9.94 22.36 -13.13
CA LEU A 51 -10.72 23.58 -13.37
C LEU A 51 -10.50 24.17 -14.77
N LEU A 52 -9.30 23.97 -15.33
CA LEU A 52 -8.94 24.46 -16.66
C LEU A 52 -9.79 23.83 -17.77
N SER A 53 -10.45 22.70 -17.52
CA SER A 53 -11.47 22.14 -18.42
C SER A 53 -12.65 23.09 -18.64
N LEU A 54 -12.94 23.97 -17.66
CA LEU A 54 -13.97 25.01 -17.77
C LEU A 54 -13.39 26.38 -18.15
N THR A 55 -12.26 26.75 -17.56
CA THR A 55 -11.73 28.12 -17.68
C THR A 55 -10.75 28.32 -18.82
N GLN A 56 -10.02 27.26 -19.22
CA GLN A 56 -9.05 27.26 -20.32
C GLN A 56 -9.26 26.07 -21.28
N PRO A 57 -10.49 25.82 -21.77
CA PRO A 57 -10.84 24.61 -22.52
C PRO A 57 -9.97 24.39 -23.76
N LYS A 58 -9.59 25.46 -24.44
CA LYS A 58 -8.74 25.38 -25.65
C LYS A 58 -7.36 24.79 -25.34
N ILE A 59 -6.74 25.19 -24.24
CA ILE A 59 -5.41 24.69 -23.86
C ILE A 59 -5.49 23.18 -23.60
N ILE A 60 -6.51 22.73 -22.85
CA ILE A 60 -6.70 21.32 -22.54
C ILE A 60 -6.97 20.49 -23.81
N GLU A 61 -7.84 20.97 -24.71
CA GLU A 61 -8.09 20.31 -26.00
C GLU A 61 -6.82 20.20 -26.86
N ASP A 62 -6.05 21.29 -26.95
CA ASP A 62 -4.81 21.32 -27.73
C ASP A 62 -3.72 20.40 -27.14
N ILE A 63 -3.69 20.17 -25.82
CA ILE A 63 -2.79 19.18 -25.19
C ILE A 63 -3.18 17.74 -25.59
N HIS A 64 -4.47 17.39 -25.54
CA HIS A 64 -4.93 16.08 -26.00
C HIS A 64 -4.58 15.84 -27.47
N VAL A 65 -4.80 16.86 -28.33
CA VAL A 65 -4.43 16.79 -29.76
C VAL A 65 -2.94 16.53 -29.93
N GLN A 66 -2.06 17.15 -29.14
CA GLN A 66 -0.62 16.92 -29.21
C GLN A 66 -0.25 15.46 -28.91
N TYR A 67 -0.83 14.84 -27.89
CA TYR A 67 -0.58 13.42 -27.58
C TYR A 67 -1.15 12.49 -28.65
N LEU A 68 -2.36 12.78 -29.14
CA LEU A 68 -2.92 12.03 -30.26
C LEU A 68 -2.00 12.14 -31.49
N GLN A 69 -1.51 13.32 -31.87
CA GLN A 69 -0.67 13.48 -33.08
C GLN A 69 0.62 12.64 -33.06
N VAL A 70 1.14 12.29 -31.88
CA VAL A 70 2.39 11.54 -31.72
C VAL A 70 2.21 10.04 -31.51
N GLY A 71 0.97 9.53 -31.56
CA GLY A 71 0.70 8.09 -31.57
C GLY A 71 -0.08 7.55 -30.38
N ALA A 72 -0.60 8.40 -29.48
CA ALA A 72 -1.52 7.93 -28.44
C ALA A 72 -2.81 7.36 -29.06
N ASP A 73 -3.20 6.17 -28.65
CA ASP A 73 -4.45 5.52 -28.99
C ASP A 73 -5.56 5.82 -27.97
N ILE A 74 -5.17 5.94 -26.70
CA ILE A 74 -6.03 6.26 -25.58
C ILE A 74 -5.54 7.57 -24.98
N ILE A 75 -6.45 8.50 -24.71
CA ILE A 75 -6.16 9.72 -23.93
C ILE A 75 -6.98 9.72 -22.64
N GLU A 76 -6.35 10.15 -21.56
CA GLU A 76 -7.03 10.38 -20.28
C GLU A 76 -7.79 11.71 -20.29
N THR A 77 -8.92 11.79 -19.60
CA THR A 77 -9.60 13.08 -19.36
C THR A 77 -8.85 13.91 -18.32
N ASN A 78 -8.88 15.24 -18.43
CA ASN A 78 -8.36 16.14 -17.39
C ASN A 78 -9.31 16.20 -16.17
N THR A 79 -9.41 15.09 -15.44
CA THR A 79 -10.40 14.86 -14.37
C THR A 79 -9.85 14.13 -13.15
N PHE A 80 -8.53 14.06 -13.00
CA PHE A 80 -7.86 13.33 -11.92
C PHE A 80 -8.37 13.70 -10.52
N ASN A 81 -8.64 14.98 -10.26
CA ASN A 81 -9.14 15.51 -8.98
C ASN A 81 -10.58 16.03 -9.06
N SER A 82 -11.32 15.69 -10.11
CA SER A 82 -12.70 16.15 -10.33
C SER A 82 -13.69 15.37 -9.46
N ASN A 83 -13.51 15.38 -8.14
CA ASN A 83 -14.39 14.76 -7.17
C ASN A 83 -14.60 15.70 -5.98
N ALA A 84 -15.73 15.58 -5.29
CA ALA A 84 -16.09 16.51 -4.21
C ALA A 84 -15.04 16.57 -3.08
N ILE A 85 -14.37 15.45 -2.78
CA ILE A 85 -13.37 15.37 -1.71
C ILE A 85 -12.12 16.20 -2.04
N SER A 86 -11.55 16.01 -3.24
CA SER A 86 -10.40 16.79 -3.70
C SER A 86 -10.76 18.27 -3.91
N LEU A 87 -11.96 18.55 -4.42
CA LEU A 87 -12.40 19.92 -4.70
C LEU A 87 -12.74 20.73 -3.42
N ALA A 88 -12.92 20.07 -2.28
CA ALA A 88 -13.13 20.74 -0.99
C ALA A 88 -11.93 21.62 -0.58
N ASP A 89 -10.70 21.25 -0.98
CA ASP A 89 -9.51 22.08 -0.75
C ASP A 89 -9.61 23.45 -1.46
N TYR A 90 -10.42 23.53 -2.51
CA TYR A 90 -10.71 24.73 -3.29
C TYR A 90 -12.11 25.30 -3.03
N GLN A 91 -12.91 24.75 -2.12
CA GLN A 91 -14.33 25.12 -1.90
C GLN A 91 -15.16 25.05 -3.19
N MET A 92 -14.99 23.98 -3.96
CA MET A 92 -15.59 23.77 -5.29
C MET A 92 -16.30 22.42 -5.43
N GLU A 93 -16.76 21.84 -4.33
CA GLU A 93 -17.35 20.50 -4.26
C GLU A 93 -18.50 20.32 -5.27
N ASP A 94 -19.36 21.33 -5.41
CA ASP A 94 -20.52 21.33 -6.31
C ASP A 94 -20.15 21.27 -7.80
N LEU A 95 -18.88 21.50 -8.16
CA LEU A 95 -18.41 21.47 -9.56
C LEU A 95 -17.95 20.08 -10.01
N ALA A 96 -17.93 19.07 -9.13
CA ALA A 96 -17.41 17.74 -9.47
C ALA A 96 -18.03 17.17 -10.75
N TYR A 97 -19.35 17.18 -10.87
CA TYR A 97 -20.05 16.70 -12.07
C TYR A 97 -19.71 17.54 -13.32
N ASP A 98 -19.81 18.87 -13.22
CA ASP A 98 -19.55 19.80 -14.35
C ASP A 98 -18.14 19.65 -14.91
N LEU A 99 -17.15 19.48 -14.03
CA LEU A 99 -15.74 19.32 -14.41
C LEU A 99 -15.51 18.00 -15.18
N ASN A 100 -16.10 16.91 -14.70
CA ASN A 100 -16.02 15.62 -15.39
C ASN A 100 -16.69 15.65 -16.76
N LEU A 101 -17.89 16.24 -16.84
CA LEU A 101 -18.62 16.40 -18.09
C LEU A 101 -17.80 17.22 -19.11
N ALA A 102 -17.25 18.36 -18.68
CA ALA A 102 -16.45 19.22 -19.54
C ALA A 102 -15.13 18.56 -19.97
N GLY A 103 -14.42 17.91 -19.05
CA GLY A 103 -13.17 17.20 -19.31
C GLY A 103 -13.36 16.06 -20.31
N ALA A 104 -14.42 15.26 -20.14
CA ALA A 104 -14.79 14.20 -21.09
C ALA A 104 -15.13 14.76 -22.48
N GLN A 105 -15.96 15.80 -22.55
CA GLN A 105 -16.33 16.41 -23.84
C GLN A 105 -15.12 17.01 -24.58
N LEU A 106 -14.17 17.62 -23.85
CA LEU A 106 -12.92 18.14 -24.42
C LEU A 106 -12.08 17.04 -25.06
N ALA A 107 -11.87 15.94 -24.34
CA ALA A 107 -11.14 14.79 -24.86
C ALA A 107 -11.85 14.19 -26.10
N LYS A 108 -13.20 14.07 -26.08
CA LYS A 108 -13.96 13.61 -27.24
C LYS A 108 -13.86 14.55 -28.44
N ARG A 109 -13.82 15.87 -28.22
CA ARG A 109 -13.58 16.85 -29.31
C ARG A 109 -12.19 16.69 -29.90
N ALA A 110 -11.16 16.47 -29.08
CA ALA A 110 -9.80 16.21 -29.56
C ALA A 110 -9.73 14.94 -30.42
N VAL A 111 -10.38 13.85 -30.00
CA VAL A 111 -10.51 12.62 -30.81
C VAL A 111 -11.24 12.88 -32.12
N ALA A 112 -12.38 13.59 -32.08
CA ALA A 112 -13.14 13.91 -33.29
C ALA A 112 -12.33 14.75 -34.29
N ARG A 113 -11.49 15.68 -33.80
CA ARG A 113 -10.59 16.47 -34.64
C ARG A 113 -9.54 15.60 -35.33
N ILE A 114 -8.93 14.66 -34.61
CA ILE A 114 -7.95 13.72 -35.17
C ILE A 114 -8.60 12.75 -36.17
N GLN A 115 -9.82 12.29 -35.90
CA GLN A 115 -10.59 11.44 -36.81
C GLN A 115 -11.00 12.19 -38.08
N ALA A 116 -11.29 13.48 -38.00
CA ALA A 116 -11.55 14.30 -39.18
C ALA A 116 -10.30 14.46 -40.07
N GLU A 117 -9.11 14.53 -39.47
CA GLU A 117 -7.83 14.59 -40.18
C GLU A 117 -7.37 13.21 -40.70
N ASN A 118 -7.70 12.13 -39.98
CA ASN A 118 -7.36 10.74 -40.32
C ASN A 118 -8.54 9.77 -40.02
N PRO A 119 -9.46 9.56 -40.99
CA PRO A 119 -10.68 8.78 -40.77
C PRO A 119 -10.47 7.31 -40.39
N ASP A 120 -9.34 6.71 -40.78
CA ASP A 120 -9.03 5.30 -40.49
C ASP A 120 -8.48 5.11 -39.06
N ARG A 121 -8.17 6.22 -38.37
CA ARG A 121 -7.60 6.17 -37.02
C ARG A 121 -8.70 6.12 -35.97
N THR A 122 -8.71 5.04 -35.19
CA THR A 122 -9.57 4.91 -34.02
C THR A 122 -8.79 5.28 -32.76
N CYS A 123 -9.36 6.17 -31.95
CA CYS A 123 -8.83 6.56 -30.64
C CYS A 123 -9.95 6.49 -29.60
N TRP A 124 -9.58 6.31 -28.34
CA TRP A 124 -10.51 6.17 -27.22
C TRP A 124 -10.20 7.18 -26.12
N VAL A 125 -11.23 7.56 -25.37
CA VAL A 125 -11.11 8.45 -24.21
C VAL A 125 -11.36 7.67 -22.94
N ALA A 126 -10.35 7.63 -22.06
CA ALA A 126 -10.45 7.07 -20.73
C ALA A 126 -10.86 8.17 -19.74
N GLY A 127 -12.00 7.99 -19.07
CA GLY A 127 -12.41 8.84 -17.97
C GLY A 127 -11.56 8.57 -16.74
N ALA A 128 -10.62 9.47 -16.44
CA ALA A 128 -9.69 9.34 -15.32
C ALA A 128 -10.38 9.62 -13.97
N LEU A 129 -10.27 8.68 -13.04
CA LEU A 129 -10.66 8.78 -11.63
C LEU A 129 -9.39 8.63 -10.78
N GLY A 130 -8.88 9.74 -10.26
CA GLY A 130 -7.76 9.74 -9.32
C GLY A 130 -8.19 9.32 -7.90
N PRO A 131 -7.23 9.06 -7.00
CA PRO A 131 -7.47 8.39 -5.72
C PRO A 131 -8.02 9.28 -4.59
N THR A 132 -8.32 10.55 -4.87
CA THR A 132 -8.53 11.67 -3.92
C THR A 132 -7.27 12.05 -3.10
N ASN A 133 -7.37 13.08 -2.25
CA ASN A 133 -6.34 13.47 -1.28
C ASN A 133 -6.53 12.81 0.12
N ARG A 134 -7.51 11.92 0.30
CA ARG A 134 -7.81 11.27 1.59
C ARG A 134 -7.67 9.75 1.51
N THR A 135 -7.40 9.10 2.65
CA THR A 135 -7.29 7.63 2.78
C THR A 135 -8.41 7.11 3.68
N ALA A 136 -9.04 6.01 3.26
CA ALA A 136 -10.03 5.29 4.06
C ALA A 136 -9.41 4.12 4.85
N SER A 137 -8.24 3.60 4.44
CA SER A 137 -7.62 2.47 5.13
C SER A 137 -6.72 2.87 6.29
N MET A 138 -6.19 4.09 6.31
CA MET A 138 -5.23 4.57 7.32
C MET A 138 -5.75 5.77 8.11
N SER A 139 -5.32 5.90 9.37
CA SER A 139 -5.63 7.08 10.17
C SER A 139 -4.66 8.23 9.85
N PRO A 140 -5.15 9.46 9.64
CA PRO A 140 -4.30 10.65 9.62
C PRO A 140 -3.90 11.12 11.03
N ASP A 141 -4.52 10.59 12.10
CA ASP A 141 -4.21 10.93 13.49
C ASP A 141 -3.45 9.81 14.18
N VAL A 142 -2.19 10.07 14.53
CA VAL A 142 -1.30 9.14 15.24
C VAL A 142 -1.86 8.72 16.59
N ASN A 143 -2.64 9.60 17.24
CA ASN A 143 -3.18 9.37 18.58
C ASN A 143 -4.45 8.52 18.55
N ASN A 144 -5.10 8.44 17.39
CA ASN A 144 -6.31 7.65 17.21
C ASN A 144 -6.20 6.79 15.96
N PRO A 145 -5.59 5.59 16.05
CA PRO A 145 -5.42 4.70 14.90
C PRO A 145 -6.75 4.19 14.31
N ALA A 146 -7.86 4.31 15.06
CA ALA A 146 -9.20 3.98 14.59
C ALA A 146 -9.85 5.09 13.76
N PHE A 147 -9.36 6.33 13.86
CA PHE A 147 -9.93 7.48 13.15
C PHE A 147 -9.71 7.37 11.64
N ARG A 148 -10.66 7.92 10.86
CA ARG A 148 -10.57 8.03 9.40
C ARG A 148 -11.00 9.43 8.99
N GLY A 149 -10.21 10.05 8.10
CA GLY A 149 -10.53 11.39 7.59
C GLY A 149 -11.66 11.39 6.55
N VAL A 150 -11.99 10.22 6.00
CA VAL A 150 -13.07 9.99 5.03
C VAL A 150 -13.63 8.59 5.23
N THR A 151 -14.91 8.37 4.94
CA THR A 151 -15.54 7.06 4.98
C THR A 151 -15.67 6.44 3.59
N PHE A 152 -15.93 5.12 3.53
CA PHE A 152 -16.23 4.43 2.27
C PHE A 152 -17.44 5.05 1.55
N ASP A 153 -18.47 5.44 2.30
CA ASP A 153 -19.69 6.01 1.73
C ASP A 153 -19.45 7.40 1.14
N ASP A 154 -18.63 8.23 1.79
CA ASP A 154 -18.22 9.55 1.25
C ASP A 154 -17.47 9.39 -0.09
N LEU A 155 -16.54 8.43 -0.15
CA LEU A 155 -15.79 8.10 -1.37
C LEU A 155 -16.72 7.56 -2.46
N ALA A 156 -17.59 6.62 -2.12
CA ALA A 156 -18.53 6.04 -3.07
C ALA A 156 -19.47 7.09 -3.67
N ALA A 157 -19.96 8.03 -2.85
CA ALA A 157 -20.78 9.14 -3.32
C ALA A 157 -19.99 10.09 -4.25
N ALA A 158 -18.78 10.48 -3.84
CA ALA A 158 -17.94 11.36 -4.65
C ALA A 158 -17.57 10.73 -6.00
N TYR A 159 -17.23 9.44 -6.02
CA TYR A 159 -16.96 8.70 -7.25
C TYR A 159 -18.22 8.49 -8.09
N TYR A 160 -19.40 8.30 -7.49
CA TYR A 160 -20.65 8.13 -8.25
C TYR A 160 -20.96 9.36 -9.10
N ASP A 161 -20.85 10.56 -8.53
CA ASP A 161 -21.06 11.81 -9.27
C ASP A 161 -19.99 12.02 -10.36
N GLN A 162 -18.75 11.64 -10.08
CA GLN A 162 -17.65 11.67 -11.06
C GLN A 162 -17.93 10.72 -12.23
N VAL A 163 -18.29 9.47 -11.95
CA VAL A 163 -18.65 8.45 -12.97
C VAL A 163 -19.80 8.95 -13.82
N ARG A 164 -20.85 9.51 -13.21
CA ARG A 164 -21.99 10.08 -13.94
C ARG A 164 -21.53 11.14 -14.95
N GLY A 165 -20.74 12.12 -14.50
CA GLY A 165 -20.25 13.20 -15.37
C GLY A 165 -19.38 12.68 -16.52
N LEU A 166 -18.48 11.73 -16.25
CA LEU A 166 -17.61 11.13 -17.26
C LEU A 166 -18.43 10.36 -18.32
N ILE A 167 -19.34 9.49 -17.89
CA ILE A 167 -20.15 8.66 -18.81
C ILE A 167 -21.07 9.54 -19.67
N GLU A 168 -21.75 10.52 -19.06
CA GLU A 168 -22.61 11.46 -19.81
C GLU A 168 -21.80 12.37 -20.74
N GLY A 169 -20.53 12.64 -20.40
CA GLY A 169 -19.57 13.33 -21.27
C GLY A 169 -19.07 12.51 -22.45
N GLY A 170 -19.37 11.20 -22.48
CA GLY A 170 -19.16 10.33 -23.63
C GLY A 170 -17.81 9.61 -23.65
N VAL A 171 -17.17 9.39 -22.50
CA VAL A 171 -15.95 8.56 -22.41
C VAL A 171 -16.21 7.13 -22.90
N ASP A 172 -15.17 6.48 -23.43
CA ASP A 172 -15.26 5.14 -23.99
C ASP A 172 -15.00 4.05 -22.95
N LEU A 173 -14.26 4.40 -21.89
CA LEU A 173 -13.90 3.54 -20.76
C LEU A 173 -13.62 4.39 -19.52
N LEU A 174 -13.59 3.76 -18.34
CA LEU A 174 -13.24 4.39 -17.07
C LEU A 174 -11.87 3.90 -16.60
N LEU A 175 -11.06 4.78 -16.02
CA LEU A 175 -9.72 4.49 -15.52
C LEU A 175 -9.61 4.91 -14.05
N VAL A 176 -9.62 3.94 -13.14
CA VAL A 176 -9.30 4.18 -11.73
C VAL A 176 -7.79 4.06 -11.56
N GLU A 177 -7.11 5.18 -11.39
CA GLU A 177 -5.65 5.23 -11.48
C GLU A 177 -4.96 5.80 -10.25
N THR A 178 -3.64 5.62 -10.19
CA THR A 178 -2.79 6.06 -9.09
C THR A 178 -3.30 5.54 -7.74
N ILE A 179 -3.77 4.29 -7.72
CA ILE A 179 -4.37 3.69 -6.53
C ILE A 179 -3.26 3.51 -5.48
N PHE A 180 -3.24 4.38 -4.47
CA PHE A 180 -2.36 4.26 -3.31
C PHE A 180 -3.03 3.54 -2.13
N ASP A 181 -4.37 3.57 -2.07
CA ASP A 181 -5.23 2.94 -1.06
C ASP A 181 -6.29 2.08 -1.77
N THR A 182 -6.22 0.77 -1.56
CA THR A 182 -7.14 -0.19 -2.18
C THR A 182 -8.58 -0.03 -1.71
N LEU A 183 -8.81 0.46 -0.49
CA LEU A 183 -10.17 0.70 0.01
C LEU A 183 -10.83 1.86 -0.75
N ASN A 184 -10.07 2.89 -1.11
CA ASN A 184 -10.55 3.96 -1.99
C ASN A 184 -10.93 3.41 -3.36
N ALA A 185 -10.09 2.56 -3.95
CA ALA A 185 -10.40 1.93 -5.24
C ALA A 185 -11.65 1.04 -5.17
N LYS A 186 -11.83 0.29 -4.09
CA LYS A 186 -13.06 -0.49 -3.86
C LYS A 186 -14.30 0.41 -3.78
N ALA A 187 -14.20 1.60 -3.18
CA ALA A 187 -15.30 2.57 -3.20
C ALA A 187 -15.59 3.10 -4.62
N ALA A 188 -14.55 3.34 -5.44
CA ALA A 188 -14.71 3.70 -6.84
C ALA A 188 -15.38 2.58 -7.64
N PHE A 189 -14.93 1.32 -7.51
CA PHE A 189 -15.55 0.18 -8.19
C PHE A 189 -17.00 -0.06 -7.73
N TYR A 190 -17.28 0.16 -6.44
CA TYR A 190 -18.64 0.12 -5.91
C TYR A 190 -19.53 1.17 -6.58
N ALA A 191 -19.04 2.41 -6.70
CA ALA A 191 -19.77 3.50 -7.36
C ALA A 191 -20.00 3.22 -8.86
N ILE A 192 -18.99 2.70 -9.56
CA ILE A 192 -19.11 2.29 -10.97
C ILE A 192 -20.16 1.18 -11.12
N ALA A 193 -20.12 0.16 -10.26
CA ALA A 193 -21.07 -0.95 -10.30
C ALA A 193 -22.51 -0.46 -10.01
N GLN A 194 -22.68 0.41 -9.01
CA GLN A 194 -23.96 1.02 -8.69
C GLN A 194 -24.50 1.83 -9.89
N TYR A 195 -23.70 2.73 -10.45
CA TYR A 195 -24.11 3.51 -11.61
C TYR A 195 -24.46 2.63 -12.81
N SER A 196 -23.66 1.58 -13.06
CA SER A 196 -23.91 0.60 -14.13
C SER A 196 -25.25 -0.11 -14.00
N GLU A 197 -25.69 -0.40 -12.78
CA GLU A 197 -27.01 -0.96 -12.50
C GLU A 197 -28.12 0.06 -12.72
N ASP A 198 -27.95 1.29 -12.23
CA ASP A 198 -28.93 2.38 -12.36
C ASP A 198 -29.25 2.69 -13.83
N VAL A 199 -28.23 2.66 -14.69
CA VAL A 199 -28.40 2.91 -16.14
C VAL A 199 -28.48 1.62 -16.97
N GLN A 200 -28.47 0.45 -16.34
CA GLN A 200 -28.51 -0.87 -16.98
C GLN A 200 -27.49 -1.07 -18.11
N ARG A 201 -26.26 -0.58 -17.91
CA ARG A 201 -25.18 -0.64 -18.90
C ARG A 201 -23.85 -0.96 -18.21
N GLN A 202 -23.07 -1.85 -18.81
CA GLN A 202 -21.70 -2.14 -18.37
C GLN A 202 -20.70 -1.26 -19.13
N PHE A 203 -19.62 -0.89 -18.44
CA PHE A 203 -18.55 -0.06 -18.98
C PHE A 203 -17.20 -0.79 -18.86
N PRO A 204 -16.28 -0.65 -19.82
CA PRO A 204 -14.92 -1.15 -19.65
C PRO A 204 -14.20 -0.35 -18.56
N ILE A 205 -13.53 -1.06 -17.64
CA ILE A 205 -12.86 -0.45 -16.48
C ILE A 205 -11.37 -0.84 -16.51
N MET A 206 -10.50 0.16 -16.45
CA MET A 206 -9.07 -0.02 -16.19
C MET A 206 -8.79 0.31 -14.72
N ALA A 207 -7.85 -0.43 -14.12
CA ALA A 207 -7.33 -0.14 -12.79
C ALA A 207 -5.81 0.02 -12.86
N SER A 208 -5.25 1.01 -12.18
CA SER A 208 -3.79 1.16 -12.11
C SER A 208 -3.32 1.51 -10.70
N VAL A 209 -2.43 0.67 -10.17
CA VAL A 209 -1.88 0.80 -8.82
C VAL A 209 -0.59 1.61 -8.83
N THR A 210 -0.32 2.32 -7.74
CA THR A 210 0.96 2.96 -7.51
C THR A 210 1.73 2.25 -6.39
N ILE A 211 2.96 1.85 -6.72
CA ILE A 211 3.91 1.26 -5.77
C ILE A 211 4.87 2.36 -5.33
N THR A 212 4.88 2.66 -4.04
CA THR A 212 5.51 3.89 -3.52
C THR A 212 7.01 3.80 -3.33
N ASP A 213 7.54 2.59 -3.16
CA ASP A 213 8.95 2.36 -2.91
C ASP A 213 9.41 0.96 -3.40
N LEU A 214 10.68 0.64 -3.14
CA LEU A 214 11.30 -0.63 -3.56
C LEU A 214 10.83 -1.86 -2.76
N SER A 215 9.98 -1.69 -1.73
CA SER A 215 9.38 -2.82 -0.99
C SER A 215 8.33 -3.58 -1.80
N GLY A 216 7.84 -3.00 -2.90
CA GLY A 216 6.82 -3.62 -3.75
C GLY A 216 5.40 -3.57 -3.19
N ARG A 217 5.13 -2.63 -2.28
CA ARG A 217 3.82 -2.45 -1.64
C ARG A 217 3.18 -1.12 -2.03
N THR A 218 1.86 -1.07 -1.97
CA THR A 218 1.10 0.18 -2.00
C THR A 218 1.41 1.04 -0.77
N LEU A 219 0.99 2.31 -0.78
CA LEU A 219 1.10 3.16 0.42
C LEU A 219 0.36 2.55 1.63
N SER A 220 -0.79 1.90 1.38
CA SER A 220 -1.56 1.17 2.40
C SER A 220 -0.93 -0.16 2.84
N GLY A 221 0.25 -0.54 2.31
CA GLY A 221 1.05 -1.70 2.71
C GLY A 221 0.73 -3.00 1.98
N GLN A 222 -0.10 -2.98 0.93
CA GLN A 222 -0.58 -4.19 0.26
C GLN A 222 0.38 -4.65 -0.86
N GLN A 223 0.61 -5.96 -0.97
CA GLN A 223 1.40 -6.57 -2.07
C GLN A 223 0.60 -6.62 -3.40
N ILE A 224 1.30 -6.77 -4.53
CA ILE A 224 0.69 -6.83 -5.88
C ILE A 224 -0.37 -7.93 -6.01
N GLU A 225 -0.07 -9.18 -5.67
CA GLU A 225 -1.07 -10.26 -5.74
C GLU A 225 -2.25 -10.02 -4.79
N ALA A 226 -1.99 -9.48 -3.59
CA ALA A 226 -3.03 -9.15 -2.62
C ALA A 226 -3.95 -8.02 -3.12
N PHE A 227 -3.38 -7.01 -3.78
CA PHE A 227 -4.11 -5.95 -4.46
C PHE A 227 -5.01 -6.52 -5.57
N TRP A 228 -4.46 -7.36 -6.45
CA TRP A 228 -5.24 -8.02 -7.50
C TRP A 228 -6.44 -8.80 -6.92
N ASN A 229 -6.20 -9.63 -5.90
CA ASN A 229 -7.27 -10.39 -5.25
C ASN A 229 -8.38 -9.49 -4.70
N SER A 230 -8.03 -8.30 -4.21
CA SER A 230 -8.96 -7.32 -3.63
C SER A 230 -9.87 -6.67 -4.66
N ILE A 231 -9.40 -6.48 -5.90
CA ILE A 231 -10.12 -5.72 -6.93
C ILE A 231 -10.66 -6.58 -8.09
N SER A 232 -10.25 -7.85 -8.18
CA SER A 232 -10.61 -8.77 -9.28
C SER A 232 -12.13 -8.93 -9.50
N HIS A 233 -12.94 -8.63 -8.48
CA HIS A 233 -14.40 -8.67 -8.55
C HIS A 233 -15.02 -7.60 -9.48
N ALA A 234 -14.27 -6.52 -9.79
CA ALA A 234 -14.75 -5.37 -10.56
C ALA A 234 -14.86 -5.62 -12.08
N ASN A 235 -14.60 -6.85 -12.57
CA ASN A 235 -14.68 -7.23 -13.98
C ASN A 235 -13.87 -6.30 -14.91
N LEU A 236 -12.58 -6.16 -14.60
CA LEU A 236 -11.68 -5.19 -15.23
C LEU A 236 -11.32 -5.59 -16.67
N LEU A 237 -11.24 -4.58 -17.54
CA LEU A 237 -10.62 -4.69 -18.87
C LEU A 237 -9.11 -4.87 -18.72
N SER A 238 -8.47 -4.00 -17.94
CA SER A 238 -7.03 -4.07 -17.67
C SER A 238 -6.67 -3.74 -16.23
N VAL A 239 -5.52 -4.24 -15.80
CA VAL A 239 -4.86 -3.85 -14.55
C VAL A 239 -3.41 -3.46 -14.82
N GLY A 240 -2.89 -2.45 -14.14
CA GLY A 240 -1.54 -1.97 -14.40
C GLY A 240 -0.88 -1.25 -13.24
N ILE A 241 0.28 -0.67 -13.53
CA ILE A 241 1.07 0.12 -12.60
C ILE A 241 1.42 1.47 -13.22
N ASN A 242 1.26 2.55 -12.45
CA ASN A 242 1.60 3.90 -12.86
C ASN A 242 2.15 4.75 -11.72
N CYS A 243 2.82 5.85 -12.10
CA CYS A 243 3.36 6.87 -11.21
C CYS A 243 4.41 6.34 -10.18
N ALA A 244 4.92 7.23 -9.32
CA ALA A 244 5.96 7.05 -8.30
C ALA A 244 7.35 6.55 -8.79
N LEU A 245 7.39 5.52 -9.61
CA LEU A 245 8.59 4.84 -10.08
C LEU A 245 8.84 5.11 -11.58
N GLY A 246 10.10 5.02 -11.98
CA GLY A 246 10.47 4.92 -13.40
C GLY A 246 10.27 3.50 -13.93
N ALA A 247 10.37 3.32 -15.25
CA ALA A 247 10.14 2.03 -15.91
C ALA A 247 11.03 0.93 -15.33
N LYS A 248 12.34 1.18 -15.20
CA LYS A 248 13.31 0.24 -14.63
C LYS A 248 12.92 -0.32 -13.26
N GLN A 249 12.38 0.50 -12.36
CA GLN A 249 11.98 0.07 -11.02
C GLN A 249 10.64 -0.69 -11.02
N MET A 250 9.74 -0.40 -11.97
CA MET A 250 8.45 -1.09 -12.09
C MET A 250 8.57 -2.52 -12.65
N ARG A 251 9.68 -2.84 -13.31
CA ARG A 251 9.91 -4.11 -13.99
C ARG A 251 9.46 -5.37 -13.22
N PRO A 252 9.95 -5.65 -11.98
CA PRO A 252 9.60 -6.89 -11.28
C PRO A 252 8.10 -6.98 -10.97
N TYR A 253 7.45 -5.84 -10.73
CA TYR A 253 6.03 -5.79 -10.37
C TYR A 253 5.11 -5.97 -11.57
N ILE A 254 5.51 -5.46 -12.76
CA ILE A 254 4.80 -5.73 -14.01
C ILE A 254 4.92 -7.22 -14.39
N GLU A 255 6.10 -7.81 -14.20
CA GLU A 255 6.29 -9.25 -14.42
C GLU A 255 5.36 -10.08 -13.52
N GLU A 256 5.31 -9.78 -12.21
CA GLU A 256 4.44 -10.45 -11.26
C GLU A 256 2.96 -10.28 -11.64
N LEU A 257 2.52 -9.04 -11.90
CA LEU A 257 1.14 -8.72 -12.23
C LEU A 257 0.68 -9.46 -13.49
N SER A 258 1.53 -9.54 -14.52
CA SER A 258 1.24 -10.27 -15.76
C SER A 258 1.01 -11.77 -15.56
N LYS A 259 1.54 -12.36 -14.49
CA LYS A 259 1.38 -13.79 -14.16
C LYS A 259 0.12 -14.08 -13.34
N VAL A 260 -0.35 -13.12 -12.56
CA VAL A 260 -1.47 -13.33 -11.60
C VAL A 260 -2.81 -12.79 -12.11
N ALA A 261 -2.81 -11.84 -13.05
CA ALA A 261 -4.01 -11.18 -13.55
C ALA A 261 -4.49 -11.76 -14.92
N PRO A 262 -5.65 -12.42 -15.00
CA PRO A 262 -6.26 -12.90 -16.26
C PRO A 262 -6.91 -11.80 -17.12
N VAL A 263 -6.37 -10.59 -17.11
CA VAL A 263 -6.89 -9.43 -17.86
C VAL A 263 -5.76 -8.78 -18.65
N TYR A 264 -6.05 -7.73 -19.43
CA TYR A 264 -4.99 -7.01 -20.13
C TYR A 264 -4.10 -6.25 -19.14
N ILE A 265 -2.83 -6.02 -19.48
CA ILE A 265 -1.87 -5.39 -18.58
C ILE A 265 -1.49 -3.99 -19.08
N SER A 266 -1.55 -2.99 -18.20
CA SER A 266 -1.13 -1.62 -18.50
C SER A 266 0.14 -1.20 -17.72
N CYS A 267 0.99 -0.37 -18.32
CA CYS A 267 2.14 0.21 -17.63
C CYS A 267 2.47 1.60 -18.17
N TYR A 268 2.44 2.61 -17.30
CA TYR A 268 2.75 3.99 -17.68
C TYR A 268 3.56 4.68 -16.57
N PRO A 269 4.91 4.49 -16.59
CA PRO A 269 5.81 4.98 -15.54
C PRO A 269 6.02 6.49 -15.62
N ASN A 270 6.64 7.06 -14.58
CA ASN A 270 7.19 8.42 -14.67
C ASN A 270 8.38 8.46 -15.65
N ALA A 271 8.72 9.65 -16.14
CA ALA A 271 9.97 9.91 -16.86
C ALA A 271 11.17 9.93 -15.87
N GLY A 272 11.37 8.82 -15.16
CA GLY A 272 12.35 8.65 -14.11
C GLY A 272 11.86 9.20 -12.77
N LEU A 273 12.78 9.19 -11.79
CA LEU A 273 12.53 9.85 -10.51
C LEU A 273 12.68 11.37 -10.68
N PRO A 274 11.88 12.18 -9.95
CA PRO A 274 12.01 13.62 -9.99
C PRO A 274 13.44 14.06 -9.63
N ASN A 275 13.98 14.95 -10.45
CA ASN A 275 15.31 15.47 -10.31
C ASN A 275 15.39 16.57 -9.26
N ALA A 276 16.60 17.10 -9.11
CA ALA A 276 16.88 18.07 -8.09
C ALA A 276 15.99 19.32 -8.12
N PHE A 277 15.52 19.71 -9.28
CA PHE A 277 14.79 20.95 -9.55
C PHE A 277 13.31 20.69 -9.81
N GLY A 278 12.79 19.52 -9.42
CA GLY A 278 11.41 19.15 -9.65
C GLY A 278 11.06 18.87 -11.11
N GLY A 279 12.06 18.65 -11.96
CA GLY A 279 11.89 18.17 -13.33
C GLY A 279 12.14 16.66 -13.43
N PHE A 280 12.14 16.14 -14.65
CA PHE A 280 12.35 14.72 -14.94
C PHE A 280 13.53 14.56 -15.91
N ASP A 281 14.49 13.70 -15.57
CA ASP A 281 15.76 13.56 -16.31
C ASP A 281 15.77 12.37 -17.29
N GLU A 282 14.77 11.49 -17.22
CA GLU A 282 14.69 10.36 -18.16
C GLU A 282 14.37 10.87 -19.56
N THR A 283 15.07 10.35 -20.56
CA THR A 283 14.90 10.79 -21.95
C THR A 283 13.88 9.90 -22.66
N PRO A 284 13.24 10.39 -23.74
CA PRO A 284 12.32 9.59 -24.56
C PRO A 284 12.91 8.24 -24.99
N GLU A 285 14.19 8.22 -25.40
CA GLU A 285 14.85 7.00 -25.89
C GLU A 285 15.03 5.95 -24.79
N ARG A 286 15.27 6.38 -23.55
CA ARG A 286 15.42 5.48 -22.41
C ARG A 286 14.07 4.91 -21.99
N MET A 287 13.09 5.78 -21.78
CA MET A 287 11.74 5.36 -21.39
C MET A 287 11.09 4.44 -22.44
N GLY A 288 11.20 4.81 -23.72
CA GLY A 288 10.76 3.95 -24.83
C GLY A 288 11.56 2.66 -24.93
N GLY A 289 12.86 2.70 -24.63
CA GLY A 289 13.73 1.52 -24.58
C GLY A 289 13.34 0.51 -23.49
N ASP A 290 13.00 0.99 -22.30
CA ASP A 290 12.56 0.16 -21.16
C ASP A 290 11.17 -0.45 -21.41
N LEU A 291 10.22 0.34 -21.93
CA LEU A 291 8.88 -0.18 -22.25
C LEU A 291 8.88 -1.14 -23.45
N ARG A 292 9.79 -0.95 -24.40
CA ARG A 292 10.08 -1.94 -25.46
C ARG A 292 10.56 -3.26 -24.86
N ASP A 293 11.39 -3.24 -23.82
CA ASP A 293 11.79 -4.49 -23.15
C ASP A 293 10.57 -5.21 -22.57
N PHE A 294 9.63 -4.50 -21.93
CA PHE A 294 8.41 -5.11 -21.37
C PHE A 294 7.51 -5.70 -22.47
N ALA A 295 7.38 -4.98 -23.60
CA ALA A 295 6.68 -5.47 -24.77
C ALA A 295 7.34 -6.73 -25.35
N SER A 296 8.68 -6.77 -25.40
CA SER A 296 9.43 -7.94 -25.91
C SER A 296 9.27 -9.20 -25.06
N GLN A 297 9.06 -9.03 -23.76
CA GLN A 297 8.76 -10.13 -22.84
C GLN A 297 7.28 -10.57 -22.92
N GLY A 298 6.43 -9.82 -23.65
CA GLY A 298 5.01 -10.11 -23.77
C GLY A 298 4.23 -9.85 -22.49
N TRP A 299 4.59 -8.81 -21.72
CA TRP A 299 3.97 -8.50 -20.43
C TRP A 299 2.91 -7.41 -20.47
N VAL A 300 2.84 -6.61 -21.54
CA VAL A 300 1.98 -5.42 -21.60
C VAL A 300 1.04 -5.45 -22.82
N ASN A 301 -0.13 -4.83 -22.65
CA ASN A 301 -1.12 -4.56 -23.69
C ASN A 301 -1.32 -3.06 -23.91
N ILE A 302 -1.11 -2.25 -22.86
CA ILE A 302 -1.24 -0.79 -22.90
C ILE A 302 0.02 -0.19 -22.29
N VAL A 303 0.65 0.76 -22.98
CA VAL A 303 1.84 1.47 -22.48
C VAL A 303 1.67 2.98 -22.61
N GLY A 304 2.20 3.76 -21.69
CA GLY A 304 2.09 5.23 -21.75
C GLY A 304 3.11 5.91 -20.86
N GLY A 305 2.83 7.16 -20.47
CA GLY A 305 3.65 7.88 -19.50
C GLY A 305 2.83 8.57 -18.43
N CYS A 306 3.40 8.70 -17.23
CA CYS A 306 2.85 9.48 -16.14
C CYS A 306 3.69 10.77 -15.97
N CYS A 307 3.98 11.20 -14.74
CA CYS A 307 4.65 12.47 -14.45
C CYS A 307 5.96 12.64 -15.23
N GLY A 308 6.14 13.82 -15.85
CA GLY A 308 7.33 14.17 -16.63
C GLY A 308 7.31 13.73 -18.09
N SER A 309 6.38 12.87 -18.49
CA SER A 309 6.28 12.40 -19.88
C SER A 309 5.68 13.48 -20.80
N THR A 310 6.28 13.63 -21.99
CA THR A 310 5.92 14.62 -23.01
C THR A 310 5.50 13.93 -24.31
N PRO A 311 4.97 14.64 -25.32
CA PRO A 311 4.69 14.05 -26.63
C PRO A 311 5.90 13.33 -27.27
N GLU A 312 7.13 13.78 -27.01
CA GLU A 312 8.35 13.10 -27.47
C GLU A 312 8.52 11.73 -26.81
N HIS A 313 8.19 11.60 -25.52
CA HIS A 313 8.22 10.32 -24.82
C HIS A 313 7.18 9.36 -25.41
N ILE A 314 5.94 9.84 -25.60
CA ILE A 314 4.87 9.03 -26.18
C ILE A 314 5.22 8.57 -27.60
N ARG A 315 5.83 9.43 -28.41
CA ARG A 315 6.35 9.04 -29.75
C ARG A 315 7.36 7.90 -29.64
N ALA A 316 8.35 8.02 -28.76
CA ALA A 316 9.39 7.01 -28.60
C ALA A 316 8.82 5.68 -28.07
N ILE A 317 7.82 5.74 -27.20
CA ILE A 317 7.09 4.57 -26.69
C ILE A 317 6.32 3.90 -27.83
N ALA A 318 5.52 4.67 -28.58
CA ALA A 318 4.73 4.18 -29.71
C ALA A 318 5.63 3.50 -30.76
N GLU A 319 6.75 4.13 -31.13
CA GLU A 319 7.72 3.55 -32.05
C GLU A 319 8.40 2.29 -31.48
N GLY A 320 8.66 2.27 -30.17
CA GLY A 320 9.32 1.17 -29.48
C GLY A 320 8.48 -0.10 -29.35
N VAL A 321 7.16 0.01 -29.27
CA VAL A 321 6.26 -1.14 -29.05
C VAL A 321 5.51 -1.63 -30.30
N LYS A 322 5.48 -0.85 -31.39
CA LYS A 322 4.65 -1.10 -32.58
C LYS A 322 4.78 -2.50 -33.20
N ASP A 323 5.97 -3.10 -33.15
CA ASP A 323 6.31 -4.36 -33.82
C ASP A 323 6.18 -5.57 -32.89
N TYR A 324 5.76 -5.37 -31.64
CA TYR A 324 5.64 -6.42 -30.64
C TYR A 324 4.20 -6.91 -30.50
N ALA A 325 4.05 -8.23 -30.29
CA ALA A 325 2.76 -8.82 -30.00
C ALA A 325 2.30 -8.42 -28.59
N PRO A 326 1.01 -8.11 -28.40
CA PRO A 326 0.47 -7.79 -27.08
C PRO A 326 0.52 -9.01 -26.14
N HIS A 327 0.54 -8.74 -24.83
CA HIS A 327 0.42 -9.77 -23.81
C HIS A 327 -0.84 -10.62 -24.01
N LYS A 328 -0.68 -11.94 -23.88
CA LYS A 328 -1.80 -12.88 -23.90
C LYS A 328 -2.27 -13.10 -22.48
N LYS A 329 -3.55 -12.79 -22.21
CA LYS A 329 -4.18 -12.99 -20.89
C LYS A 329 -3.76 -14.32 -20.28
N THR A 330 -3.17 -14.24 -19.09
CA THR A 330 -2.68 -15.42 -18.39
C THR A 330 -3.85 -16.29 -17.94
N HIS A 331 -3.72 -17.60 -18.14
CA HIS A 331 -4.66 -18.56 -17.58
C HIS A 331 -4.31 -18.82 -16.11
N VAL A 332 -5.16 -18.35 -15.20
CA VAL A 332 -5.04 -18.66 -13.77
C VAL A 332 -5.99 -19.79 -13.36
N PRO A 333 -5.55 -20.76 -12.54
CA PRO A 333 -6.43 -21.77 -11.99
C PRO A 333 -7.58 -21.13 -11.20
N ARG A 334 -8.79 -21.69 -11.33
CA ARG A 334 -9.95 -21.27 -10.55
C ARG A 334 -9.80 -21.77 -9.11
N LEU A 335 -9.46 -20.86 -8.20
CA LEU A 335 -9.17 -21.13 -6.80
C LEU A 335 -9.74 -20.01 -5.94
N THR A 336 -10.09 -20.32 -4.70
CA THR A 336 -10.48 -19.32 -3.71
C THR A 336 -9.25 -18.49 -3.36
N ARG A 337 -9.34 -17.18 -3.62
CA ARG A 337 -8.28 -16.20 -3.37
C ARG A 337 -8.82 -15.11 -2.48
N LEU A 338 -8.19 -14.93 -1.33
CA LEU A 338 -8.49 -13.92 -0.33
C LEU A 338 -7.27 -13.01 -0.14
N SER A 339 -7.43 -11.91 0.56
CA SER A 339 -6.31 -11.04 0.90
C SER A 339 -6.56 -10.22 2.16
N GLY A 340 -5.48 -10.02 2.93
CA GLY A 340 -5.29 -8.86 3.80
C GLY A 340 -4.35 -7.87 3.09
N LEU A 341 -3.23 -7.53 3.74
CA LEU A 341 -2.08 -6.91 3.07
C LEU A 341 -1.30 -7.92 2.21
N GLU A 342 -1.46 -9.22 2.48
CA GLU A 342 -0.82 -10.32 1.76
C GLU A 342 -1.88 -11.26 1.16
N SER A 343 -1.48 -12.03 0.14
CA SER A 343 -2.38 -12.94 -0.56
C SER A 343 -2.57 -14.25 0.22
N LEU A 344 -3.80 -14.79 0.22
CA LEU A 344 -4.10 -16.13 0.69
C LEU A 344 -4.81 -16.90 -0.42
N THR A 345 -4.14 -17.90 -1.01
CA THR A 345 -4.73 -18.78 -2.02
C THR A 345 -4.97 -20.16 -1.44
N ILE A 346 -6.22 -20.63 -1.49
CA ILE A 346 -6.62 -21.96 -1.01
C ILE A 346 -6.49 -22.96 -2.17
N ARG A 347 -5.51 -23.85 -2.06
CA ARG A 347 -5.15 -24.84 -3.10
C ARG A 347 -5.67 -26.24 -2.76
N PRO A 348 -6.04 -27.08 -3.74
CA PRO A 348 -6.44 -28.46 -3.50
C PRO A 348 -5.38 -29.31 -2.79
N GLU A 349 -4.11 -29.08 -3.12
CA GLU A 349 -2.93 -29.69 -2.49
C GLU A 349 -2.51 -28.98 -1.18
N GLY A 350 -3.18 -27.89 -0.82
CA GLY A 350 -2.88 -27.09 0.35
C GLY A 350 -3.38 -27.72 1.65
N ASN A 351 -2.83 -27.23 2.76
CA ASN A 351 -3.28 -27.61 4.10
C ASN A 351 -4.64 -26.97 4.43
N PHE A 352 -5.35 -27.57 5.38
CA PHE A 352 -6.57 -27.03 5.99
C PHE A 352 -6.34 -25.59 6.49
N VAL A 353 -7.30 -24.70 6.21
CA VAL A 353 -7.18 -23.27 6.58
C VAL A 353 -7.78 -23.03 7.97
N ASN A 354 -6.94 -22.57 8.90
CA ASN A 354 -7.36 -22.21 10.24
C ASN A 354 -7.91 -20.79 10.30
N ILE A 355 -9.16 -20.65 10.74
CA ILE A 355 -9.83 -19.37 10.97
C ILE A 355 -9.88 -19.13 12.48
N GLY A 356 -9.24 -18.07 12.97
CA GLY A 356 -9.12 -17.80 14.40
C GLY A 356 -10.44 -17.36 15.04
N GLU A 357 -10.95 -18.13 16.01
CA GLU A 357 -12.26 -17.94 16.65
C GLU A 357 -12.31 -16.96 17.85
N ARG A 358 -11.15 -16.52 18.39
CA ARG A 358 -11.07 -15.89 19.72
C ARG A 358 -11.45 -14.41 19.75
N THR A 359 -11.55 -13.78 18.58
CA THR A 359 -11.97 -12.39 18.38
C THR A 359 -13.50 -12.29 18.30
N ASN A 360 -14.17 -12.97 19.24
CA ASN A 360 -15.61 -13.13 19.28
C ASN A 360 -16.12 -12.77 20.68
N VAL A 361 -16.97 -11.75 20.77
CA VAL A 361 -17.51 -11.26 22.06
C VAL A 361 -18.36 -12.33 22.77
N THR A 362 -19.09 -13.16 22.03
CA THR A 362 -19.91 -14.23 22.61
C THR A 362 -19.10 -15.48 22.96
N GLY A 363 -18.06 -15.78 22.18
CA GLY A 363 -17.27 -17.01 22.26
C GLY A 363 -16.03 -16.95 23.15
N SER A 364 -15.49 -15.76 23.41
CA SER A 364 -14.19 -15.57 24.09
C SER A 364 -14.32 -14.67 25.31
N PRO A 365 -14.34 -15.23 26.55
CA PRO A 365 -14.49 -14.44 27.77
C PRO A 365 -13.42 -13.35 27.95
N LYS A 366 -12.18 -13.62 27.51
CA LYS A 366 -11.08 -12.63 27.55
C LYS A 366 -11.39 -11.47 26.60
N PHE A 367 -11.79 -11.76 25.36
CA PHE A 367 -12.08 -10.74 24.36
C PHE A 367 -13.31 -9.91 24.75
N ALA A 368 -14.40 -10.58 25.16
CA ALA A 368 -15.62 -9.95 25.66
C ALA A 368 -15.34 -8.92 26.76
N LYS A 369 -14.53 -9.31 27.76
CA LYS A 369 -14.13 -8.44 28.85
C LYS A 369 -13.35 -7.22 28.35
N LEU A 370 -12.48 -7.37 27.35
CA LEU A 370 -11.69 -6.25 26.82
C LEU A 370 -12.58 -5.28 26.04
N ILE A 371 -13.43 -5.79 25.15
CA ILE A 371 -14.35 -4.97 24.35
C ILE A 371 -15.36 -4.23 25.24
N LEU A 372 -16.02 -4.93 26.17
CA LEU A 372 -17.03 -4.31 27.06
C LEU A 372 -16.44 -3.24 28.00
N ASN A 373 -15.15 -3.32 28.32
CA ASN A 373 -14.45 -2.33 29.12
C ASN A 373 -13.74 -1.25 28.26
N GLY A 374 -13.98 -1.21 26.95
CA GLY A 374 -13.36 -0.23 26.04
C GLY A 374 -11.85 -0.39 25.84
N LYS A 375 -11.27 -1.54 26.22
CA LYS A 375 -9.83 -1.85 26.12
C LYS A 375 -9.48 -2.42 24.73
N LEU A 376 -9.80 -1.67 23.69
CA LEU A 376 -9.65 -2.12 22.29
C LEU A 376 -8.19 -2.43 21.90
N GLU A 377 -7.22 -1.69 22.44
CA GLU A 377 -5.81 -1.95 22.17
C GLU A 377 -5.33 -3.29 22.73
N GLU A 378 -5.75 -3.63 23.96
CA GLU A 378 -5.48 -4.94 24.56
C GLU A 378 -6.20 -6.05 23.77
N ALA A 379 -7.36 -5.76 23.18
CA ALA A 379 -8.09 -6.71 22.35
C ALA A 379 -7.37 -7.04 21.02
N LEU A 380 -6.55 -6.12 20.48
CA LEU A 380 -5.69 -6.40 19.30
C LEU A 380 -4.66 -7.50 19.60
N ALA A 381 -4.19 -7.61 20.85
CA ALA A 381 -3.28 -8.69 21.23
C ALA A 381 -3.92 -10.08 21.06
N VAL A 382 -5.24 -10.20 21.28
CA VAL A 382 -5.97 -11.46 21.03
C VAL A 382 -5.97 -11.81 19.55
N ALA A 383 -6.21 -10.84 18.67
CA ALA A 383 -6.14 -11.04 17.22
C ALA A 383 -4.71 -11.42 16.77
N ARG A 384 -3.69 -10.71 17.26
CA ARG A 384 -2.28 -10.98 16.94
C ARG A 384 -1.83 -12.38 17.36
N GLN A 385 -2.15 -12.78 18.59
CA GLN A 385 -1.82 -14.11 19.11
C GLN A 385 -2.40 -15.24 18.25
N GLN A 386 -3.56 -15.03 17.62
CA GLN A 386 -4.15 -16.02 16.72
C GLN A 386 -3.34 -16.15 15.42
N VAL A 387 -2.94 -15.02 14.83
CA VAL A 387 -2.10 -15.02 13.62
C VAL A 387 -0.73 -15.67 13.90
N GLU A 388 -0.12 -15.35 15.03
CA GLU A 388 1.14 -15.98 15.49
C GLU A 388 0.96 -17.48 15.78
N GLY A 389 -0.20 -17.86 16.30
CA GLY A 389 -0.61 -19.25 16.52
C GLY A 389 -1.03 -20.02 15.25
N GLY A 390 -0.83 -19.45 14.06
CA GLY A 390 -1.08 -20.12 12.78
C GLY A 390 -2.46 -19.90 12.17
N ALA A 391 -3.27 -18.97 12.68
CA ALA A 391 -4.50 -18.55 12.01
C ALA A 391 -4.17 -17.83 10.70
N GLN A 392 -4.78 -18.28 9.61
CA GLN A 392 -4.62 -17.71 8.27
C GLN A 392 -5.75 -16.74 7.92
N ILE A 393 -6.85 -16.75 8.67
CA ILE A 393 -7.97 -15.82 8.61
C ILE A 393 -8.36 -15.49 10.05
N ILE A 394 -8.78 -14.27 10.34
CA ILE A 394 -9.32 -13.88 11.66
C ILE A 394 -10.82 -13.65 11.57
N ASP A 395 -11.59 -14.38 12.37
CA ASP A 395 -13.05 -14.19 12.52
C ASP A 395 -13.31 -13.12 13.58
N VAL A 396 -14.02 -12.05 13.20
CA VAL A 396 -14.29 -10.91 14.08
C VAL A 396 -15.80 -10.81 14.30
N ASN A 397 -16.23 -11.05 15.54
CA ASN A 397 -17.63 -10.96 15.95
C ASN A 397 -17.80 -9.96 17.10
N MET A 398 -18.68 -8.97 16.89
CA MET A 398 -19.02 -7.90 17.85
C MET A 398 -20.49 -7.92 18.27
N ASP A 399 -21.18 -9.04 18.10
CA ASP A 399 -22.58 -9.18 18.48
C ASP A 399 -22.71 -9.32 19.99
N GLU A 400 -23.38 -8.35 20.63
CA GLU A 400 -23.74 -8.39 22.04
C GLU A 400 -24.90 -7.41 22.27
N GLY A 401 -25.87 -7.78 23.11
CA GLY A 401 -27.09 -6.98 23.33
C GLY A 401 -26.83 -5.63 24.02
N LEU A 402 -25.74 -5.53 24.78
CA LEU A 402 -25.34 -4.31 25.50
C LEU A 402 -24.40 -3.40 24.71
N LEU A 403 -24.05 -3.76 23.47
CA LEU A 403 -23.03 -3.09 22.69
C LEU A 403 -23.61 -2.55 21.36
N ASP A 404 -23.14 -1.39 20.93
CA ASP A 404 -23.36 -0.93 19.55
C ASP A 404 -22.43 -1.73 18.62
N SER A 405 -22.92 -2.91 18.20
CA SER A 405 -22.17 -3.87 17.37
C SER A 405 -21.63 -3.25 16.09
N GLN A 406 -22.38 -2.33 15.48
CA GLN A 406 -21.96 -1.69 14.25
C GLN A 406 -20.77 -0.76 14.52
N LYS A 407 -20.86 0.09 15.54
CA LYS A 407 -19.77 0.99 15.93
C LYS A 407 -18.53 0.23 16.38
N ALA A 408 -18.68 -0.79 17.23
CA ALA A 408 -17.53 -1.58 17.70
C ALA A 408 -16.85 -2.36 16.57
N MET A 409 -17.60 -2.88 15.60
CA MET A 409 -17.04 -3.51 14.41
C MET A 409 -16.17 -2.53 13.62
N VAL A 410 -16.69 -1.33 13.33
CA VAL A 410 -15.96 -0.29 12.61
C VAL A 410 -14.69 0.12 13.36
N GLU A 411 -14.80 0.46 14.65
CA GLU A 411 -13.65 0.88 15.46
C GLU A 411 -12.57 -0.20 15.53
N PHE A 412 -12.95 -1.45 15.77
CA PHE A 412 -11.99 -2.54 15.90
C PHE A 412 -11.34 -2.92 14.57
N LEU A 413 -12.09 -2.96 13.46
CA LEU A 413 -11.52 -3.23 12.15
C LEU A 413 -10.59 -2.09 11.69
N ASN A 414 -10.92 -0.83 11.99
CA ASN A 414 -10.03 0.29 11.72
C ASN A 414 -8.71 0.19 12.51
N LEU A 415 -8.77 -0.29 13.76
CA LEU A 415 -7.58 -0.59 14.56
C LEU A 415 -6.78 -1.75 13.98
N ILE A 416 -7.43 -2.84 13.57
CA ILE A 416 -6.77 -3.96 12.88
C ILE A 416 -6.04 -3.46 11.63
N GLY A 417 -6.65 -2.58 10.83
CA GLY A 417 -6.02 -1.99 9.64
C GLY A 417 -4.74 -1.21 9.93
N SER A 418 -4.55 -0.75 11.18
CA SER A 418 -3.33 -0.08 11.65
C SER A 418 -2.30 -1.03 12.28
N GLU A 419 -2.64 -2.32 12.41
CA GLU A 419 -1.78 -3.37 12.97
C GLU A 419 -1.35 -4.35 11.86
N PRO A 420 -0.24 -4.09 11.16
CA PRO A 420 0.18 -4.87 10.00
C PRO A 420 0.37 -6.38 10.22
N ASP A 421 0.78 -6.80 11.41
CA ASP A 421 0.90 -8.23 11.75
C ASP A 421 -0.46 -8.95 11.73
N ILE A 422 -1.55 -8.21 11.99
CA ILE A 422 -2.92 -8.71 11.92
C ILE A 422 -3.48 -8.47 10.52
N ALA A 423 -3.31 -7.25 9.98
CA ALA A 423 -3.86 -6.87 8.69
C ALA A 423 -3.28 -7.68 7.51
N ARG A 424 -2.13 -8.36 7.68
CA ARG A 424 -1.56 -9.22 6.63
C ARG A 424 -2.50 -10.36 6.21
N VAL A 425 -3.28 -10.91 7.14
CA VAL A 425 -4.23 -12.00 6.85
C VAL A 425 -5.64 -11.45 6.52
N PRO A 426 -6.45 -12.18 5.74
CA PRO A 426 -7.84 -11.82 5.50
C PRO A 426 -8.68 -11.79 6.78
N ILE A 427 -9.72 -10.97 6.78
CA ILE A 427 -10.71 -10.86 7.87
C ILE A 427 -12.02 -11.53 7.45
N MET A 428 -12.55 -12.35 8.34
CA MET A 428 -13.91 -12.87 8.29
C MET A 428 -14.78 -12.00 9.21
N ILE A 429 -15.75 -11.29 8.62
CA ILE A 429 -16.65 -10.39 9.35
C ILE A 429 -17.85 -11.21 9.78
N ASP A 430 -17.97 -11.41 11.10
CA ASP A 430 -18.99 -12.24 11.71
C ASP A 430 -20.07 -11.42 12.43
N SER A 431 -21.32 -11.56 11.98
CA SER A 431 -22.48 -11.01 12.67
C SER A 431 -23.79 -11.64 12.18
N SER A 432 -24.76 -11.72 13.09
CA SER A 432 -26.15 -12.03 12.77
C SER A 432 -26.92 -10.87 12.14
N LYS A 433 -26.37 -9.65 12.16
CA LYS A 433 -26.99 -8.43 11.64
C LYS A 433 -26.30 -7.97 10.36
N TRP A 434 -27.05 -7.93 9.25
CA TRP A 434 -26.54 -7.45 7.97
C TRP A 434 -25.91 -6.05 8.04
N SER A 435 -26.47 -5.13 8.83
CA SER A 435 -25.93 -3.76 8.98
C SER A 435 -24.52 -3.74 9.58
N VAL A 436 -24.17 -4.70 10.43
CA VAL A 436 -22.83 -4.84 11.03
C VAL A 436 -21.86 -5.43 10.00
N ILE A 437 -22.31 -6.44 9.23
CA ILE A 437 -21.53 -7.01 8.12
C ILE A 437 -21.18 -5.94 7.10
N GLU A 438 -22.18 -5.18 6.65
CA GLU A 438 -22.02 -4.12 5.65
C GLU A 438 -21.10 -3.01 6.16
N ALA A 439 -21.20 -2.63 7.43
CA ALA A 439 -20.28 -1.67 8.05
C ALA A 439 -18.84 -2.22 8.12
N GLY A 440 -18.66 -3.51 8.41
CA GLY A 440 -17.34 -4.13 8.42
C GLY A 440 -16.69 -4.23 7.03
N LEU A 441 -17.48 -4.54 5.99
CA LEU A 441 -16.99 -4.62 4.61
C LEU A 441 -16.43 -3.29 4.11
N LYS A 442 -16.99 -2.18 4.59
CA LYS A 442 -16.54 -0.80 4.32
C LYS A 442 -15.22 -0.43 5.02
N CYS A 443 -14.71 -1.25 5.94
CA CYS A 443 -13.47 -1.01 6.68
C CYS A 443 -12.27 -1.84 6.19
N ILE A 444 -12.48 -2.86 5.36
CA ILE A 444 -11.42 -3.79 4.95
C ILE A 444 -10.92 -3.55 3.52
N GLN A 445 -9.62 -3.27 3.38
CA GLN A 445 -8.99 -3.03 2.07
C GLN A 445 -8.83 -4.32 1.24
N GLY A 446 -8.62 -5.45 1.90
CA GLY A 446 -8.45 -6.77 1.26
C GLY A 446 -9.77 -7.43 0.83
N LYS A 447 -9.66 -8.60 0.19
CA LYS A 447 -10.77 -9.52 -0.05
C LYS A 447 -10.98 -10.41 1.18
N GLY A 448 -11.93 -10.00 2.03
CA GLY A 448 -12.35 -10.73 3.22
C GLY A 448 -13.47 -11.73 2.96
N VAL A 449 -14.04 -12.27 4.04
CA VAL A 449 -15.14 -13.23 4.03
C VAL A 449 -16.30 -12.70 4.86
N VAL A 450 -17.52 -12.83 4.35
CA VAL A 450 -18.74 -12.55 5.11
C VAL A 450 -19.20 -13.80 5.85
N ASN A 451 -19.38 -13.71 7.16
CA ASN A 451 -19.93 -14.76 8.01
C ASN A 451 -21.18 -14.22 8.75
N SER A 452 -22.39 -14.54 8.34
CA SER A 452 -22.80 -15.35 7.19
C SER A 452 -24.13 -14.83 6.64
N ILE A 453 -24.56 -15.38 5.52
CA ILE A 453 -25.93 -15.21 5.01
C ILE A 453 -26.65 -16.57 4.97
N SER A 454 -27.97 -16.56 4.88
CA SER A 454 -28.79 -17.78 4.81
C SER A 454 -30.12 -17.54 4.10
N LEU A 455 -30.88 -18.62 3.86
CA LEU A 455 -32.23 -18.56 3.27
C LEU A 455 -33.35 -18.37 4.31
N LYS A 456 -32.99 -18.15 5.59
CA LYS A 456 -33.95 -18.01 6.70
C LYS A 456 -35.04 -16.97 6.45
N GLU A 457 -34.66 -15.84 5.86
CA GLU A 457 -35.57 -14.71 5.61
C GLU A 457 -36.10 -14.71 4.17
N GLY A 458 -35.95 -15.84 3.47
CA GLY A 458 -36.40 -16.05 2.11
C GLY A 458 -35.36 -15.71 1.04
N GLU A 459 -35.72 -16.01 -0.20
CA GLU A 459 -34.83 -15.92 -1.36
C GLU A 459 -34.47 -14.49 -1.76
N ASP A 460 -35.43 -13.55 -1.69
CA ASP A 460 -35.22 -12.17 -2.16
C ASP A 460 -34.12 -11.47 -1.35
N GLN A 461 -34.17 -11.61 -0.03
CA GLN A 461 -33.18 -11.03 0.88
C GLN A 461 -31.82 -11.72 0.73
N PHE A 462 -31.78 -13.05 0.60
CA PHE A 462 -30.56 -13.79 0.33
C PHE A 462 -29.86 -13.32 -0.96
N LEU A 463 -30.64 -13.09 -2.03
CA LEU A 463 -30.11 -12.57 -3.29
C LEU A 463 -29.68 -11.10 -3.19
N GLU A 464 -30.39 -10.27 -2.45
CA GLU A 464 -30.00 -8.88 -2.20
C GLU A 464 -28.65 -8.79 -1.48
N GLN A 465 -28.50 -9.55 -0.38
CA GLN A 465 -27.25 -9.64 0.36
C GLN A 465 -26.14 -10.18 -0.55
N GLY A 466 -26.39 -11.27 -1.29
CA GLY A 466 -25.45 -11.81 -2.27
C GLY A 466 -24.98 -10.79 -3.31
N ARG A 467 -25.87 -9.94 -3.85
CA ARG A 467 -25.50 -8.84 -4.77
C ARG A 467 -24.59 -7.83 -4.10
N LYS A 468 -24.91 -7.40 -2.89
CA LYS A 468 -24.08 -6.45 -2.13
C LYS A 468 -22.70 -7.03 -1.82
N ILE A 469 -22.62 -8.28 -1.35
CA ILE A 469 -21.34 -8.96 -1.08
C ILE A 469 -20.47 -8.99 -2.35
N ARG A 470 -21.07 -9.33 -3.50
CA ARG A 470 -20.36 -9.33 -4.78
C ARG A 470 -19.85 -7.94 -5.15
N ARG A 471 -20.66 -6.89 -4.90
CA ARG A 471 -20.28 -5.50 -5.16
C ARG A 471 -19.14 -5.02 -4.26
N TYR A 472 -19.08 -5.46 -3.00
CA TYR A 472 -17.96 -5.17 -2.10
C TYR A 472 -16.72 -6.03 -2.38
N GLY A 473 -16.85 -7.10 -3.17
CA GLY A 473 -15.75 -7.97 -3.55
C GLY A 473 -15.30 -8.95 -2.47
N ALA A 474 -16.23 -9.47 -1.65
CA ALA A 474 -15.93 -10.44 -0.60
C ALA A 474 -16.38 -11.87 -0.96
N ALA A 475 -15.76 -12.86 -0.32
CA ALA A 475 -16.28 -14.23 -0.28
C ALA A 475 -17.40 -14.35 0.76
N VAL A 476 -18.15 -15.44 0.73
CA VAL A 476 -19.34 -15.61 1.58
C VAL A 476 -19.44 -16.99 2.21
N VAL A 477 -19.71 -17.02 3.51
CA VAL A 477 -20.20 -18.18 4.23
C VAL A 477 -21.73 -18.23 4.11
N VAL A 478 -22.24 -19.34 3.61
CA VAL A 478 -23.67 -19.62 3.52
C VAL A 478 -24.02 -20.73 4.51
N MET A 479 -24.77 -20.36 5.54
CA MET A 479 -25.27 -21.30 6.54
C MET A 479 -26.35 -22.19 5.94
N ALA A 480 -26.36 -23.48 6.28
CA ALA A 480 -27.44 -24.40 5.96
C ALA A 480 -28.67 -24.13 6.85
N PHE A 481 -29.30 -22.98 6.64
CA PHE A 481 -30.48 -22.49 7.35
C PHE A 481 -31.44 -21.88 6.30
N ASP A 482 -32.67 -22.36 6.26
CA ASP A 482 -33.71 -21.86 5.36
C ASP A 482 -34.98 -21.46 6.13
N GLU A 483 -36.07 -21.19 5.40
CA GLU A 483 -37.36 -20.76 5.95
C GLU A 483 -37.97 -21.79 6.93
N ALA A 484 -37.57 -23.07 6.83
CA ALA A 484 -38.04 -24.15 7.71
C ALA A 484 -37.12 -24.37 8.93
N GLY A 485 -36.00 -23.66 9.02
CA GLY A 485 -35.10 -23.70 10.18
C GLY A 485 -33.69 -24.16 9.86
N GLN A 486 -32.94 -24.48 10.91
CA GLN A 486 -31.57 -24.95 10.82
C GLN A 486 -31.53 -26.43 10.36
N ALA A 487 -30.61 -26.76 9.44
CA ALA A 487 -30.44 -28.12 8.95
C ALA A 487 -29.72 -29.03 9.97
N ASP A 488 -30.40 -30.06 10.43
CA ASP A 488 -29.95 -31.05 11.43
C ASP A 488 -29.67 -32.44 10.81
N THR A 489 -30.38 -32.82 9.76
CA THR A 489 -30.21 -34.06 9.00
C THR A 489 -29.29 -33.91 7.78
N LEU A 490 -28.69 -35.01 7.33
CA LEU A 490 -27.85 -35.06 6.12
C LEU A 490 -28.56 -34.48 4.90
N ASP A 491 -29.75 -34.98 4.59
CA ASP A 491 -30.50 -34.60 3.38
C ASP A 491 -30.82 -33.11 3.36
N ARG A 492 -31.25 -32.54 4.51
CA ARG A 492 -31.55 -31.11 4.64
C ARG A 492 -30.32 -30.24 4.46
N LYS A 493 -29.17 -30.65 5.01
CA LYS A 493 -27.90 -29.91 4.83
C LYS A 493 -27.53 -29.82 3.34
N VAL A 494 -27.60 -30.94 2.62
CA VAL A 494 -27.26 -30.99 1.18
C VAL A 494 -28.29 -30.25 0.33
N GLU A 495 -29.58 -30.38 0.63
CA GLU A 495 -30.68 -29.70 -0.05
C GLU A 495 -30.50 -28.17 -0.03
N ILE A 496 -30.30 -27.60 1.17
CA ILE A 496 -30.18 -26.15 1.36
C ILE A 496 -28.92 -25.62 0.68
N CYS A 497 -27.76 -26.27 0.86
CA CYS A 497 -26.53 -25.88 0.19
C CYS A 497 -26.67 -25.92 -1.34
N THR A 498 -27.33 -26.95 -1.88
CA THR A 498 -27.60 -27.07 -3.32
C THR A 498 -28.50 -25.96 -3.83
N ARG A 499 -29.58 -25.63 -3.10
CA ARG A 499 -30.49 -24.53 -3.44
C ARG A 499 -29.74 -23.19 -3.44
N ALA A 500 -28.99 -22.91 -2.38
CA ALA A 500 -28.21 -21.66 -2.26
C ALA A 500 -27.13 -21.55 -3.35
N TYR A 501 -26.43 -22.64 -3.69
CA TYR A 501 -25.44 -22.66 -4.77
C TYR A 501 -26.07 -22.24 -6.10
N ARG A 502 -27.20 -22.83 -6.46
CA ARG A 502 -27.91 -22.51 -7.71
C ARG A 502 -28.39 -21.06 -7.72
N LEU A 503 -28.95 -20.58 -6.61
CA LEU A 503 -29.40 -19.19 -6.51
C LEU A 503 -28.24 -18.20 -6.73
N LEU A 504 -27.11 -18.39 -6.06
CA LEU A 504 -25.95 -17.50 -6.21
C LEU A 504 -25.31 -17.61 -7.60
N THR A 505 -25.07 -18.82 -8.09
CA THR A 505 -24.36 -19.02 -9.36
C THR A 505 -25.23 -18.74 -10.60
N GLU A 506 -26.49 -19.17 -10.60
CA GLU A 506 -27.35 -19.04 -11.78
C GLU A 506 -28.05 -17.68 -11.85
N LYS A 507 -28.48 -17.11 -10.70
CA LYS A 507 -29.19 -15.81 -10.70
C LYS A 507 -28.27 -14.61 -10.54
N LEU A 508 -27.17 -14.74 -9.79
CA LEU A 508 -26.25 -13.64 -9.55
C LEU A 508 -24.92 -13.78 -10.27
N ASN A 509 -24.66 -14.89 -10.98
CA ASN A 509 -23.33 -15.21 -11.54
C ASN A 509 -22.21 -15.01 -10.48
N PHE A 510 -22.49 -15.41 -9.24
CA PHE A 510 -21.54 -15.33 -8.14
C PHE A 510 -20.44 -16.38 -8.37
N PRO A 511 -19.15 -16.04 -8.20
CA PRO A 511 -18.06 -16.99 -8.39
C PRO A 511 -18.20 -18.19 -7.42
N PRO A 512 -18.36 -19.44 -7.89
CA PRO A 512 -18.55 -20.58 -7.02
C PRO A 512 -17.35 -20.84 -6.10
N GLU A 513 -16.14 -20.47 -6.52
CA GLU A 513 -14.94 -20.51 -5.70
C GLU A 513 -14.96 -19.58 -4.47
N ASP A 514 -15.84 -18.57 -4.46
CA ASP A 514 -16.01 -17.63 -3.34
C ASP A 514 -17.18 -18.01 -2.41
N ILE A 515 -17.86 -19.14 -2.69
CA ILE A 515 -18.94 -19.68 -1.86
C ILE A 515 -18.35 -20.71 -0.89
N ILE A 516 -18.52 -20.45 0.40
CA ILE A 516 -18.15 -21.35 1.50
C ILE A 516 -19.45 -21.80 2.15
N PHE A 517 -19.73 -23.11 2.18
CA PHE A 517 -20.89 -23.63 2.89
C PHE A 517 -20.52 -23.94 4.34
N ASP A 518 -21.40 -23.57 5.27
CA ASP A 518 -21.43 -24.10 6.63
C ASP A 518 -22.64 -25.04 6.77
N PRO A 519 -22.45 -26.37 6.68
CA PRO A 519 -23.50 -27.36 6.90
C PRO A 519 -24.02 -27.42 8.35
N ASN A 520 -23.63 -26.51 9.24
CA ASN A 520 -23.85 -26.48 10.68
C ASN A 520 -23.17 -27.63 11.42
N ILE A 521 -22.07 -27.34 12.10
CA ILE A 521 -21.51 -28.21 13.14
C ILE A 521 -22.37 -28.06 14.41
N LEU A 522 -23.07 -29.13 14.79
CA LEU A 522 -23.94 -29.18 15.96
C LEU A 522 -23.32 -30.02 17.09
N THR A 523 -23.77 -29.79 18.32
CA THR A 523 -23.22 -30.43 19.51
C THR A 523 -23.60 -31.91 19.60
N VAL A 524 -22.62 -32.78 19.89
CA VAL A 524 -22.83 -34.22 20.14
C VAL A 524 -22.69 -34.58 21.62
N ALA A 525 -22.95 -35.84 21.97
CA ALA A 525 -22.88 -36.35 23.35
C ALA A 525 -23.73 -35.55 24.35
N THR A 526 -24.92 -35.13 23.91
CA THR A 526 -25.86 -34.34 24.74
C THR A 526 -26.74 -35.21 25.64
N GLY A 527 -26.74 -36.53 25.42
CA GLY A 527 -27.66 -37.47 26.05
C GLY A 527 -29.01 -37.62 25.33
N MET A 528 -29.22 -36.92 24.21
CA MET A 528 -30.42 -37.03 23.36
C MET A 528 -30.08 -37.83 22.10
N GLU A 529 -30.87 -38.87 21.81
CA GLU A 529 -30.59 -39.82 20.72
C GLU A 529 -30.61 -39.12 19.33
N GLU A 530 -31.46 -38.12 19.18
CA GLU A 530 -31.61 -37.31 17.97
C GLU A 530 -30.31 -36.58 17.59
N HIS A 531 -29.44 -36.29 18.58
CA HIS A 531 -28.21 -35.54 18.38
C HIS A 531 -27.00 -36.43 18.04
N ASN A 532 -27.13 -37.76 18.20
CA ASN A 532 -26.02 -38.69 18.01
C ASN A 532 -25.46 -38.67 16.58
N ALA A 533 -26.34 -38.45 15.58
CA ALA A 533 -25.95 -38.46 14.18
C ALA A 533 -25.35 -37.14 13.66
N TYR A 534 -25.33 -36.06 14.46
CA TYR A 534 -24.98 -34.73 13.97
C TYR A 534 -23.57 -34.63 13.36
N ALA A 535 -22.56 -35.22 14.01
CA ALA A 535 -21.18 -35.19 13.52
C ALA A 535 -21.01 -35.99 12.21
N VAL A 536 -21.53 -37.23 12.16
CA VAL A 536 -21.46 -38.05 10.95
C VAL A 536 -22.28 -37.45 9.79
N ASN A 537 -23.43 -36.82 10.08
CA ASN A 537 -24.24 -36.10 9.09
C ASN A 537 -23.47 -34.93 8.48
N TYR A 538 -22.72 -34.17 9.28
CA TYR A 538 -21.86 -33.10 8.76
C TYR A 538 -20.75 -33.64 7.85
N ILE A 539 -20.08 -34.73 8.27
CA ILE A 539 -18.98 -35.35 7.50
C ILE A 539 -19.50 -35.88 6.15
N GLU A 540 -20.65 -36.55 6.15
CA GLU A 540 -21.26 -37.05 4.91
C GLU A 540 -21.82 -35.92 4.04
N ALA A 541 -22.44 -34.89 4.63
CA ALA A 541 -22.90 -33.71 3.90
C ALA A 541 -21.72 -33.01 3.20
N THR A 542 -20.59 -32.87 3.91
CA THR A 542 -19.34 -32.33 3.34
C THR A 542 -18.92 -33.13 2.10
N ARG A 543 -18.88 -34.47 2.21
CA ARG A 543 -18.52 -35.35 1.09
C ARG A 543 -19.45 -35.16 -0.12
N GLN A 544 -20.75 -35.08 0.10
CA GLN A 544 -21.74 -34.89 -0.97
C GLN A 544 -21.68 -33.49 -1.58
N ILE A 545 -21.55 -32.45 -0.77
CA ILE A 545 -21.39 -31.06 -1.21
C ILE A 545 -20.15 -30.94 -2.10
N LYS A 546 -19.01 -31.46 -1.67
CA LYS A 546 -17.75 -31.40 -2.45
C LYS A 546 -17.82 -32.22 -3.74
N ALA A 547 -18.59 -33.30 -3.76
CA ALA A 547 -18.78 -34.12 -4.95
C ALA A 547 -19.75 -33.51 -5.98
N THR A 548 -20.76 -32.75 -5.52
CA THR A 548 -21.87 -32.28 -6.37
C THR A 548 -21.80 -30.79 -6.71
N LEU A 549 -21.18 -29.98 -5.87
CA LEU A 549 -21.10 -28.52 -6.01
C LEU A 549 -19.64 -28.13 -6.30
N PRO A 550 -19.26 -27.94 -7.57
CA PRO A 550 -17.86 -27.71 -7.93
C PRO A 550 -17.35 -26.35 -7.46
N PHE A 551 -16.05 -26.30 -7.15
CA PHE A 551 -15.27 -25.15 -6.70
C PHE A 551 -15.60 -24.56 -5.33
N CYS A 552 -16.79 -24.81 -4.78
CA CYS A 552 -17.16 -24.31 -3.46
C CYS A 552 -16.25 -24.88 -2.35
N LYS A 553 -16.30 -24.21 -1.20
CA LYS A 553 -15.58 -24.63 0.00
C LYS A 553 -16.56 -25.06 1.08
N VAL A 554 -16.09 -25.82 2.05
CA VAL A 554 -16.87 -26.21 3.23
C VAL A 554 -16.12 -25.77 4.49
N SER A 555 -16.86 -25.15 5.41
CA SER A 555 -16.41 -24.72 6.72
C SER A 555 -17.41 -25.03 7.83
N GLY A 556 -17.03 -24.70 9.06
CA GLY A 556 -17.88 -24.77 10.23
C GLY A 556 -17.19 -24.33 11.51
N GLY A 557 -17.99 -23.93 12.50
CA GLY A 557 -17.55 -23.67 13.87
C GLY A 557 -17.19 -24.94 14.63
N VAL A 558 -15.91 -25.33 14.63
CA VAL A 558 -15.45 -26.62 15.18
C VAL A 558 -15.73 -26.71 16.68
N SER A 559 -15.57 -25.63 17.41
CA SER A 559 -15.82 -25.58 18.86
C SER A 559 -17.24 -26.00 19.27
N ASN A 560 -18.23 -25.85 18.39
CA ASN A 560 -19.65 -26.16 18.64
C ASN A 560 -19.90 -27.66 18.89
N ILE A 561 -19.09 -28.54 18.28
CA ILE A 561 -19.25 -29.99 18.41
C ILE A 561 -19.08 -30.48 19.85
N SER A 562 -18.30 -29.74 20.63
CA SER A 562 -17.78 -30.15 21.94
C SER A 562 -18.45 -29.48 23.14
N PHE A 563 -19.57 -28.75 22.92
CA PHE A 563 -20.18 -27.94 23.99
C PHE A 563 -20.68 -28.75 25.19
N SER A 564 -21.02 -30.02 25.02
CA SER A 564 -21.38 -30.93 26.13
C SER A 564 -20.25 -31.12 27.15
N PHE A 565 -19.00 -30.83 26.77
CA PHE A 565 -17.81 -31.03 27.61
C PHE A 565 -17.15 -29.70 28.03
N ARG A 566 -17.89 -28.59 28.08
CA ARG A 566 -17.37 -27.30 28.57
C ARG A 566 -16.74 -27.46 29.96
N GLY A 567 -15.49 -27.03 30.09
CA GLY A 567 -14.67 -27.19 31.31
C GLY A 567 -13.65 -28.34 31.24
N ASN A 568 -13.78 -29.29 30.31
CA ASN A 568 -12.81 -30.37 30.10
C ASN A 568 -12.04 -30.18 28.77
N ASN A 569 -11.01 -29.34 28.79
CA ASN A 569 -10.25 -29.00 27.57
C ASN A 569 -9.57 -30.20 26.93
N THR A 570 -9.02 -31.14 27.71
CA THR A 570 -8.37 -32.35 27.17
C THR A 570 -9.32 -33.16 26.29
N VAL A 571 -10.55 -33.38 26.75
CA VAL A 571 -11.57 -34.11 25.98
C VAL A 571 -12.03 -33.28 24.78
N ARG A 572 -12.22 -31.97 24.94
CA ARG A 572 -12.64 -31.09 23.83
C ARG A 572 -11.59 -31.06 22.71
N GLU A 573 -10.32 -30.88 23.04
CA GLU A 573 -9.20 -30.87 22.09
C GLU A 573 -9.09 -32.21 21.35
N ALA A 574 -9.31 -33.34 22.04
CA ALA A 574 -9.35 -34.66 21.42
C ALA A 574 -10.53 -34.78 20.43
N ILE A 575 -11.73 -34.29 20.80
CA ILE A 575 -12.90 -34.26 19.92
C ILE A 575 -12.63 -33.38 18.68
N HIS A 576 -12.05 -32.18 18.86
CA HIS A 576 -11.75 -31.27 17.75
C HIS A 576 -10.79 -31.91 16.75
N SER A 577 -9.69 -32.45 17.23
CA SER A 577 -8.65 -33.08 16.41
C SER A 577 -9.17 -34.32 15.68
N ALA A 578 -9.95 -35.18 16.35
CA ALA A 578 -10.58 -36.35 15.73
C ALA A 578 -11.64 -35.97 14.69
N PHE A 579 -12.49 -34.98 14.99
CA PHE A 579 -13.48 -34.49 14.05
C PHE A 579 -12.84 -33.88 12.81
N LEU A 580 -11.85 -32.99 12.99
CA LEU A 580 -11.12 -32.36 11.90
C LEU A 580 -10.43 -33.40 11.01
N TYR A 581 -9.81 -34.43 11.59
CA TYR A 581 -9.20 -35.52 10.82
C TYR A 581 -10.20 -36.15 9.82
N HIS A 582 -11.40 -36.51 10.30
CA HIS A 582 -12.42 -37.13 9.45
C HIS A 582 -13.09 -36.13 8.50
N ALA A 583 -13.36 -34.90 8.95
CA ALA A 583 -13.99 -33.87 8.15
C ALA A 583 -13.07 -33.39 7.00
N ILE A 584 -11.78 -33.18 7.27
CA ILE A 584 -10.78 -32.84 6.24
C ILE A 584 -10.68 -33.96 5.21
N LYS A 585 -10.64 -35.22 5.66
CA LYS A 585 -10.65 -36.40 4.77
C LYS A 585 -11.92 -36.48 3.91
N ALA A 586 -13.05 -35.98 4.41
CA ALA A 586 -14.29 -35.86 3.64
C ALA A 586 -14.33 -34.66 2.69
N GLY A 587 -13.39 -33.71 2.82
CA GLY A 587 -13.23 -32.56 1.94
C GLY A 587 -13.51 -31.20 2.59
N MET A 588 -13.54 -31.09 3.91
CA MET A 588 -13.61 -29.80 4.62
C MET A 588 -12.34 -28.99 4.37
N ASP A 589 -12.50 -27.75 3.88
CA ASP A 589 -11.37 -26.94 3.41
C ASP A 589 -10.81 -26.01 4.50
N MET A 590 -11.66 -25.55 5.41
CA MET A 590 -11.33 -24.55 6.43
C MET A 590 -12.24 -24.66 7.65
N GLY A 591 -11.86 -24.12 8.80
CA GLY A 591 -12.73 -24.14 9.99
C GLY A 591 -12.43 -23.03 10.98
N ILE A 592 -13.47 -22.60 11.69
CA ILE A 592 -13.37 -21.64 12.79
C ILE A 592 -12.94 -22.43 14.03
N VAL A 593 -11.70 -22.18 14.45
CA VAL A 593 -10.94 -22.97 15.42
C VAL A 593 -10.10 -22.07 16.32
N ASN A 594 -9.73 -22.60 17.48
CA ASN A 594 -8.62 -22.04 18.25
C ASN A 594 -7.28 -22.54 17.70
N ALA A 595 -6.70 -21.80 16.75
CA ALA A 595 -5.51 -22.21 15.99
C ALA A 595 -4.33 -22.70 16.86
N GLY A 596 -4.11 -22.07 18.02
CA GLY A 596 -3.01 -22.43 18.93
C GLY A 596 -3.27 -23.64 19.85
N GLN A 597 -4.46 -24.25 19.80
CA GLN A 597 -4.86 -25.38 20.66
C GLN A 597 -5.23 -26.65 19.88
N LEU A 598 -4.96 -26.71 18.57
CA LEU A 598 -5.20 -27.91 17.79
C LEU A 598 -4.16 -28.99 18.12
N GLY A 599 -4.62 -30.11 18.68
CA GLY A 599 -3.77 -31.27 18.96
C GLY A 599 -3.46 -32.07 17.70
N VAL A 600 -2.39 -32.88 17.76
CA VAL A 600 -2.07 -33.83 16.69
C VAL A 600 -2.90 -35.10 16.88
N TYR A 601 -3.64 -35.50 15.84
CA TYR A 601 -4.54 -36.67 15.87
C TYR A 601 -3.85 -37.95 16.38
N GLU A 602 -2.62 -38.22 15.91
CA GLU A 602 -1.85 -39.42 16.28
C GLU A 602 -1.34 -39.39 17.74
N GLU A 603 -1.32 -38.22 18.38
CA GLU A 603 -0.88 -38.06 19.77
C GLU A 603 -2.03 -38.23 20.78
N ILE A 604 -3.28 -38.35 20.31
CA ILE A 604 -4.43 -38.59 21.17
C ILE A 604 -4.30 -40.00 21.79
N PRO A 605 -4.39 -40.15 23.12
CA PRO A 605 -4.36 -41.47 23.76
C PRO A 605 -5.40 -42.40 23.15
N LYS A 606 -4.99 -43.62 22.76
CA LYS A 606 -5.84 -44.55 21.99
C LYS A 606 -7.19 -44.84 22.65
N ASP A 607 -7.20 -44.98 23.97
CA ASP A 607 -8.41 -45.27 24.74
C ASP A 607 -9.41 -44.11 24.64
N LEU A 608 -8.94 -42.86 24.74
CA LEU A 608 -9.75 -41.66 24.55
C LEU A 608 -10.17 -41.48 23.09
N LEU A 609 -9.26 -41.72 22.14
CA LEU A 609 -9.53 -41.60 20.72
C LEU A 609 -10.67 -42.53 20.28
N ASN A 610 -10.65 -43.80 20.71
CA ASN A 610 -11.72 -44.75 20.38
C ASN A 610 -13.09 -44.30 20.90
N LEU A 611 -13.17 -43.82 22.15
CA LEU A 611 -14.41 -43.30 22.72
C LEU A 611 -14.92 -42.06 21.97
N VAL A 612 -14.01 -41.15 21.62
CA VAL A 612 -14.33 -39.95 20.83
C VAL A 612 -14.82 -40.33 19.43
N GLU A 613 -14.15 -41.26 18.74
CA GLU A 613 -14.57 -41.72 17.42
C GLU A 613 -15.92 -42.43 17.45
N ASP A 614 -16.20 -43.23 18.48
CA ASP A 614 -17.47 -43.94 18.62
C ASP A 614 -18.65 -42.96 18.72
N VAL A 615 -18.45 -41.83 19.42
CA VAL A 615 -19.43 -40.72 19.48
C VAL A 615 -19.50 -39.97 18.14
N LEU A 616 -18.37 -39.54 17.57
CA LEU A 616 -18.35 -38.72 16.35
C LEU A 616 -18.91 -39.45 15.12
N LEU A 617 -18.66 -40.75 15.02
CA LEU A 617 -19.08 -41.58 13.89
C LEU A 617 -20.35 -42.38 14.19
N ASN A 618 -20.94 -42.18 15.38
CA ASN A 618 -22.16 -42.84 15.84
C ASN A 618 -22.10 -44.38 15.66
N ARG A 619 -20.99 -45.00 16.11
CA ARG A 619 -20.70 -46.44 15.88
C ARG A 619 -21.47 -47.36 16.82
N ARG A 620 -21.75 -46.89 18.04
CA ARG A 620 -22.37 -47.68 19.13
C ARG A 620 -23.41 -46.83 19.88
N PRO A 621 -24.55 -47.41 20.29
CA PRO A 621 -25.56 -46.70 21.08
C PRO A 621 -25.04 -46.16 22.43
N GLU A 622 -24.15 -46.91 23.09
CA GLU A 622 -23.66 -46.61 24.44
C GLU A 622 -22.50 -45.58 24.45
N ALA A 623 -22.03 -45.13 23.29
CA ALA A 623 -20.82 -44.32 23.15
C ALA A 623 -20.87 -43.00 23.92
N THR A 624 -22.02 -42.34 23.96
CA THR A 624 -22.21 -41.07 24.68
C THR A 624 -22.02 -41.25 26.19
N GLU A 625 -22.66 -42.27 26.77
CA GLU A 625 -22.57 -42.53 28.21
C GLU A 625 -21.14 -42.91 28.62
N GLU A 626 -20.48 -43.74 27.82
CA GLU A 626 -19.09 -44.16 28.08
C GLU A 626 -18.10 -42.98 27.99
N LEU A 627 -18.23 -42.10 27.00
CA LEU A 627 -17.36 -40.93 26.87
C LEU A 627 -17.57 -39.94 28.02
N VAL A 628 -18.82 -39.72 28.44
CA VAL A 628 -19.15 -38.85 29.59
C VAL A 628 -18.56 -39.42 30.88
N ALA A 629 -18.75 -40.72 31.14
CA ALA A 629 -18.17 -41.38 32.31
C ALA A 629 -16.63 -41.33 32.29
N PHE A 630 -16.01 -41.54 31.13
CA PHE A 630 -14.56 -41.42 30.97
C PHE A 630 -14.08 -39.99 31.22
N ALA A 631 -14.80 -38.98 30.71
CA ALA A 631 -14.45 -37.57 30.87
C ALA A 631 -14.40 -37.13 32.35
N GLU A 632 -15.21 -37.72 33.23
CA GLU A 632 -15.16 -37.46 34.68
C GLU A 632 -13.84 -37.96 35.32
N THR A 633 -13.20 -38.97 34.73
CA THR A 633 -11.93 -39.53 35.23
C THR A 633 -10.71 -38.73 34.79
N VAL A 634 -10.84 -37.95 33.70
CA VAL A 634 -9.75 -37.14 33.14
C VAL A 634 -9.70 -35.78 33.84
N LYS A 635 -8.89 -35.69 34.91
CA LYS A 635 -8.59 -34.41 35.58
C LYS A 635 -7.71 -33.52 34.71
N GLN A 636 -8.01 -32.22 34.72
CA GLN A 636 -7.21 -31.18 34.05
C GLN A 636 -5.73 -31.26 34.46
N GLN A 637 -4.85 -31.54 33.50
CA GLN A 637 -3.46 -31.10 33.58
C GLN A 637 -3.36 -29.82 32.75
N GLY A 638 -3.22 -28.68 33.42
CA GLY A 638 -2.97 -27.42 32.74
C GLY A 638 -1.61 -27.48 32.04
N LYS A 639 -1.60 -27.62 30.71
CA LYS A 639 -0.43 -27.26 29.92
C LYS A 639 -0.36 -25.74 29.93
N ALA A 640 0.61 -25.19 30.66
CA ALA A 640 1.01 -23.81 30.47
C ALA A 640 1.54 -23.70 29.04
N THR A 641 0.87 -22.92 28.19
CA THR A 641 1.42 -22.51 26.91
C THR A 641 2.69 -21.72 27.21
N LEU A 642 3.84 -22.31 26.94
CA LEU A 642 5.11 -21.59 26.92
C LEU A 642 5.01 -20.60 25.75
N ILE A 643 4.69 -19.35 26.07
CA ILE A 643 4.96 -18.24 25.17
C ILE A 643 6.49 -18.18 25.08
N ASP A 644 7.02 -18.43 23.89
CA ASP A 644 8.46 -18.36 23.63
C ASP A 644 8.90 -16.90 23.62
N ASP A 645 8.95 -16.31 24.81
CA ASP A 645 9.40 -14.96 25.07
C ASP A 645 10.93 -14.95 25.23
N ALA A 646 11.66 -15.64 24.35
CA ALA A 646 13.13 -15.68 24.38
C ALA A 646 13.74 -14.27 24.38
N TRP A 647 13.09 -13.31 23.71
CA TRP A 647 13.48 -11.90 23.70
C TRP A 647 13.38 -11.22 25.08
N ARG A 648 12.52 -11.71 25.99
CA ARG A 648 12.41 -11.21 27.37
C ARG A 648 13.64 -11.54 28.21
N GLN A 649 14.51 -12.44 27.77
CA GLN A 649 15.76 -12.79 28.46
C GLN A 649 16.90 -11.79 28.19
N GLY A 650 16.71 -10.86 27.24
CA GLY A 650 17.67 -9.79 26.93
C GLY A 650 17.71 -8.65 27.95
N THR A 651 18.61 -7.68 27.75
CA THR A 651 18.72 -6.47 28.58
C THR A 651 17.48 -5.59 28.46
N VAL A 652 17.25 -4.68 29.43
CA VAL A 652 16.11 -3.74 29.35
C VAL A 652 16.16 -2.89 28.08
N GLU A 653 17.36 -2.53 27.61
CA GLU A 653 17.54 -1.82 26.34
C GLU A 653 17.15 -2.67 25.12
N GLU A 654 17.55 -3.94 25.09
CA GLU A 654 17.17 -4.88 24.03
C GLU A 654 15.66 -5.13 24.03
N ARG A 655 15.04 -5.24 25.20
CA ARG A 655 13.59 -5.44 25.35
C ARG A 655 12.80 -4.20 24.93
N LEU A 656 13.23 -3.00 25.31
CA LEU A 656 12.61 -1.74 24.88
C LEU A 656 12.74 -1.54 23.37
N SER A 657 13.91 -1.81 22.80
CA SER A 657 14.14 -1.75 21.35
C SER A 657 13.27 -2.79 20.61
N HIS A 658 13.21 -4.02 21.10
CA HIS A 658 12.33 -5.06 20.55
C HIS A 658 10.86 -4.65 20.59
N ALA A 659 10.41 -4.13 21.73
CA ALA A 659 9.04 -3.67 21.92
C ALA A 659 8.70 -2.50 20.98
N LEU A 660 9.64 -1.58 20.73
CA LEU A 660 9.47 -0.49 19.76
C LEU A 660 9.39 -1.04 18.32
N VAL A 661 10.34 -1.88 17.90
CA VAL A 661 10.38 -2.45 16.54
C VAL A 661 9.15 -3.32 16.24
N LYS A 662 8.67 -4.08 17.22
CA LYS A 662 7.48 -4.94 17.09
C LYS A 662 6.18 -4.24 17.47
N GLY A 663 6.25 -3.03 18.00
CA GLY A 663 5.08 -2.25 18.43
C GLY A 663 4.29 -2.90 19.57
N LEU A 664 4.97 -3.45 20.58
CA LEU A 664 4.38 -4.14 21.73
C LEU A 664 4.21 -3.19 22.91
N VAL A 665 3.00 -3.09 23.46
CA VAL A 665 2.66 -2.20 24.59
C VAL A 665 2.55 -2.91 25.94
N GLU A 666 2.56 -4.24 25.96
CA GLU A 666 2.17 -5.05 27.13
C GLU A 666 3.16 -4.96 28.30
N PHE A 667 4.46 -4.90 28.02
CA PHE A 667 5.52 -4.88 29.05
C PHE A 667 6.18 -3.51 29.24
N ILE A 668 5.70 -2.49 28.52
CA ILE A 668 6.35 -1.19 28.45
C ILE A 668 6.47 -0.52 29.81
N ASP A 669 5.40 -0.50 30.61
CA ASP A 669 5.45 0.15 31.93
C ASP A 669 6.50 -0.51 32.84
N ALA A 670 6.63 -1.84 32.77
CA ALA A 670 7.60 -2.59 33.57
C ALA A 670 9.04 -2.40 33.08
N ASP A 671 9.29 -2.47 31.77
CA ASP A 671 10.62 -2.27 31.21
C ASP A 671 11.08 -0.81 31.33
N VAL A 672 10.18 0.15 31.17
CA VAL A 672 10.46 1.56 31.35
C VAL A 672 10.74 1.87 32.82
N GLU A 673 10.06 1.25 33.77
CA GLU A 673 10.38 1.38 35.19
C GLU A 673 11.76 0.81 35.54
N GLU A 674 12.11 -0.37 35.00
CA GLU A 674 13.44 -0.96 35.17
C GLU A 674 14.53 -0.03 34.58
N ALA A 675 14.30 0.52 33.38
CA ALA A 675 15.19 1.49 32.78
C ALA A 675 15.26 2.79 33.61
N ARG A 676 14.14 3.29 34.13
CA ARG A 676 14.10 4.49 34.98
C ARG A 676 14.92 4.33 36.26
N GLN A 677 14.98 3.12 36.83
CA GLN A 677 15.83 2.83 37.98
C GLN A 677 17.31 2.67 37.61
N LYS A 678 17.60 2.26 36.37
CA LYS A 678 18.96 2.05 35.85
C LYS A 678 19.64 3.34 35.41
N TYR A 679 18.89 4.28 34.83
CA TYR A 679 19.38 5.57 34.33
C TYR A 679 19.23 6.68 35.39
N HIS A 680 20.05 7.74 35.30
CA HIS A 680 20.10 8.77 36.34
C HIS A 680 18.88 9.69 36.31
N LYS A 681 18.37 10.02 35.11
CA LYS A 681 17.15 10.82 34.94
C LYS A 681 16.13 10.06 34.08
N PRO A 682 14.82 10.23 34.31
CA PRO A 682 13.78 9.72 33.41
C PRO A 682 13.97 10.18 31.96
N LEU A 683 14.51 11.39 31.75
CA LEU A 683 14.85 11.91 30.43
C LEU A 683 15.91 11.05 29.72
N ASP A 684 16.88 10.50 30.44
CA ASP A 684 17.95 9.68 29.87
C ASP A 684 17.41 8.34 29.32
N VAL A 685 16.29 7.85 29.85
CA VAL A 685 15.59 6.67 29.31
C VAL A 685 14.96 6.98 27.94
N ILE A 686 14.45 8.20 27.78
CA ILE A 686 13.91 8.69 26.51
C ILE A 686 15.05 8.87 25.52
N GLU A 687 16.07 9.65 25.87
CA GLU A 687 17.19 10.00 24.99
C GLU A 687 18.15 8.84 24.68
N GLY A 688 18.18 7.81 25.53
CA GLY A 688 18.97 6.59 25.32
C GLY A 688 18.16 5.46 24.66
N PRO A 689 17.75 4.43 25.42
CA PRO A 689 17.27 3.17 24.85
C PRO A 689 16.01 3.30 23.99
N LEU A 690 15.11 4.23 24.32
CA LEU A 690 13.91 4.46 23.52
C LEU A 690 14.24 5.13 22.18
N MET A 691 15.10 6.16 22.16
CA MET A 691 15.56 6.79 20.92
C MET A 691 16.43 5.87 20.07
N ASP A 692 17.25 5.01 20.68
CA ASP A 692 18.03 4.00 19.96
C ASP A 692 17.11 3.02 19.22
N GLY A 693 16.02 2.56 19.87
CA GLY A 693 14.98 1.76 19.20
C GLY A 693 14.31 2.51 18.03
N MET A 694 14.00 3.81 18.20
CA MET A 694 13.44 4.64 17.13
C MET A 694 14.41 4.88 15.96
N ASN A 695 15.72 4.95 16.21
CA ASN A 695 16.73 5.04 15.17
C ASN A 695 16.73 3.77 14.30
N VAL A 696 16.64 2.59 14.92
CA VAL A 696 16.52 1.30 14.20
C VAL A 696 15.28 1.28 13.29
N ILE A 697 14.15 1.78 13.78
CA ILE A 697 12.91 1.89 12.97
C ILE A 697 13.13 2.81 11.75
N GLY A 698 13.78 3.96 11.94
CA GLY A 698 14.11 4.88 10.85
C GLY A 698 15.01 4.24 9.79
N GLU A 699 16.02 3.46 10.21
CA GLU A 699 16.88 2.70 9.30
C GLU A 699 16.13 1.59 8.54
N LEU A 700 15.26 0.84 9.24
CA LEU A 700 14.47 -0.22 8.63
C LEU A 700 13.47 0.31 7.60
N PHE A 701 12.81 1.44 7.88
CA PHE A 701 11.92 2.10 6.93
C PHE A 701 12.68 2.63 5.72
N GLY A 702 13.80 3.34 5.94
CA GLY A 702 14.64 3.85 4.85
C GLY A 702 15.26 2.76 3.96
N ALA A 703 15.44 1.54 4.49
CA ALA A 703 15.88 0.38 3.74
C ALA A 703 14.74 -0.41 3.05
N GLY A 704 13.48 0.03 3.18
CA GLY A 704 12.29 -0.66 2.64
C GLY A 704 11.95 -1.98 3.35
N LYS A 705 12.51 -2.22 4.55
CA LYS A 705 12.26 -3.43 5.36
C LYS A 705 11.10 -3.26 6.35
N MET A 706 10.63 -2.02 6.53
CA MET A 706 9.51 -1.65 7.39
C MET A 706 8.65 -0.63 6.63
N PHE A 707 7.34 -0.65 6.82
CA PHE A 707 6.40 0.20 6.09
C PHE A 707 5.55 1.07 7.03
N LEU A 708 4.85 2.06 6.47
CA LEU A 708 4.27 3.16 7.24
C LEU A 708 3.37 2.74 8.41
N PRO A 709 2.37 1.84 8.24
CA PRO A 709 1.61 1.26 9.34
C PRO A 709 2.47 0.70 10.50
N GLN A 710 3.60 0.04 10.21
CA GLN A 710 4.50 -0.49 11.23
C GLN A 710 5.19 0.65 12.00
N VAL A 711 5.58 1.73 11.32
CA VAL A 711 6.19 2.90 11.95
C VAL A 711 5.21 3.63 12.88
N VAL A 712 3.95 3.78 12.45
CA VAL A 712 2.88 4.36 13.28
C VAL A 712 2.64 3.52 14.54
N LYS A 713 2.71 2.19 14.43
CA LYS A 713 2.60 1.29 15.57
C LYS A 713 3.71 1.50 16.59
N SER A 714 4.97 1.63 16.16
CA SER A 714 6.11 1.90 17.04
C SER A 714 5.99 3.22 17.79
N ALA A 715 5.42 4.24 17.15
CA ALA A 715 5.11 5.54 17.77
C ALA A 715 4.31 5.42 19.06
N ARG A 716 3.33 4.50 19.06
CA ARG A 716 2.41 4.31 20.20
C ARG A 716 3.14 3.73 21.39
N VAL A 717 4.06 2.80 21.14
CA VAL A 717 4.95 2.25 22.16
C VAL A 717 5.82 3.35 22.77
N MET A 718 6.44 4.18 21.92
CA MET A 718 7.23 5.33 22.35
C MET A 718 6.40 6.29 23.22
N LYS A 719 5.20 6.67 22.76
CA LYS A 719 4.32 7.57 23.50
C LYS A 719 3.89 7.00 24.85
N LYS A 720 3.54 5.71 24.92
CA LYS A 720 3.17 5.05 26.18
C LYS A 720 4.35 5.05 27.16
N ALA A 721 5.55 4.76 26.68
CA ALA A 721 6.77 4.81 27.49
C ALA A 721 7.03 6.22 28.04
N VAL A 722 6.93 7.26 27.20
CA VAL A 722 7.07 8.66 27.63
C VAL A 722 5.98 9.05 28.63
N ALA A 723 4.71 8.65 28.38
CA ALA A 723 3.59 8.93 29.27
C ALA A 723 3.77 8.31 30.67
N TYR A 724 4.38 7.12 30.76
CA TYR A 724 4.76 6.50 32.03
C TYR A 724 5.84 7.30 32.77
N LEU A 725 6.81 7.87 32.05
CA LEU A 725 7.91 8.65 32.63
C LEU A 725 7.48 10.07 33.07
N LEU A 726 6.44 10.64 32.45
CA LEU A 726 5.97 12.01 32.71
C LEU A 726 5.76 12.35 34.21
N PRO A 727 5.05 11.54 35.03
CA PRO A 727 4.87 11.84 36.45
C PRO A 727 6.18 11.87 37.24
N PHE A 728 7.17 11.06 36.84
CA PHE A 728 8.49 11.04 37.48
C PHE A 728 9.35 12.22 37.04
N MET A 729 9.24 12.62 35.77
CA MET A 729 9.83 13.86 35.27
C MET A 729 9.26 15.07 36.00
N ASP A 730 7.94 15.11 36.21
CA ASP A 730 7.26 16.18 36.95
C ASP A 730 7.66 16.22 38.43
N ALA A 731 7.92 15.06 39.05
CA ALA A 731 8.39 14.97 40.44
C ALA A 731 9.86 15.37 40.62
N GLU A 732 10.70 15.22 39.58
CA GLU A 732 12.10 15.69 39.58
C GLU A 732 12.24 17.18 39.24
N LYS A 733 11.15 17.89 38.96
CA LYS A 733 11.19 19.32 38.69
C LYS A 733 11.48 20.15 39.93
N VAL A 734 12.64 20.81 39.91
CA VAL A 734 12.73 22.23 40.29
C VAL A 734 11.91 23.03 39.26
N GLU A 735 11.12 24.01 39.68
CA GLU A 735 10.22 24.82 38.83
C GLU A 735 10.80 25.09 37.42
N GLY A 736 10.20 24.53 36.34
CA GLY A 736 10.40 25.08 34.99
C GLY A 736 10.36 24.18 33.75
N GLU A 737 10.50 22.85 33.80
CA GLU A 737 10.73 22.08 32.54
C GLU A 737 9.97 20.74 32.45
N SER A 738 8.69 20.77 32.03
CA SER A 738 8.23 19.74 31.08
C SER A 738 8.07 20.47 29.77
N ARG A 739 8.95 20.17 28.82
CA ARG A 739 8.81 20.63 27.44
C ARG A 739 8.93 19.41 26.55
N ASN A 740 8.01 19.30 25.59
CA ASN A 740 8.20 18.50 24.38
C ASN A 740 9.59 18.78 23.80
N GLN A 741 10.21 17.82 23.08
CA GLN A 741 11.59 17.97 22.57
C GLN A 741 11.76 19.15 21.58
N GLY A 742 10.66 19.76 21.16
CA GLY A 742 10.57 20.95 20.32
C GLY A 742 9.18 21.06 19.70
N LYS A 743 8.75 22.28 19.39
CA LYS A 743 7.54 22.53 18.60
C LYS A 743 7.92 22.79 17.15
N ILE A 744 7.35 22.03 16.22
CA ILE A 744 7.69 22.06 14.79
C ILE A 744 6.43 22.41 14.01
N LEU A 745 6.50 23.46 13.21
CA LEU A 745 5.43 23.83 12.30
C LEU A 745 5.65 23.17 10.95
N LEU A 746 4.66 22.44 10.45
CA LEU A 746 4.68 21.86 9.10
C LEU A 746 3.63 22.52 8.22
N ALA A 747 3.97 22.82 6.97
CA ALA A 747 3.05 23.37 6.00
C ALA A 747 3.37 22.88 4.59
N THR A 748 2.34 22.53 3.83
CA THR A 748 2.48 22.42 2.37
C THR A 748 2.30 23.83 1.80
N VAL A 749 3.30 24.28 1.04
CA VAL A 749 3.38 25.68 0.59
C VAL A 749 2.22 26.06 -0.33
N LYS A 750 1.97 27.37 -0.43
CA LYS A 750 0.96 27.97 -1.30
C LYS A 750 0.99 27.39 -2.72
N GLY A 751 -0.20 27.10 -3.26
CA GLY A 751 -0.39 26.54 -4.60
C GLY A 751 -0.18 25.03 -4.71
N ASP A 752 0.03 24.34 -3.58
CA ASP A 752 0.20 22.88 -3.54
C ASP A 752 -0.79 22.24 -2.56
N VAL A 753 -1.49 21.22 -3.04
CA VAL A 753 -2.51 20.45 -2.30
C VAL A 753 -1.98 19.12 -1.77
N HIS A 754 -0.76 18.74 -2.13
CA HIS A 754 -0.27 17.43 -1.78
C HIS A 754 0.33 17.47 -0.37
N ASP A 755 -0.27 16.69 0.53
CA ASP A 755 0.15 16.65 1.93
C ASP A 755 0.52 15.26 2.43
N ILE A 756 0.42 14.20 1.62
CA ILE A 756 0.76 12.83 2.04
C ILE A 756 2.15 12.79 2.70
N GLY A 757 3.17 13.31 2.02
CA GLY A 757 4.54 13.34 2.56
C GLY A 757 4.67 14.18 3.83
N LYS A 758 4.00 15.34 3.90
CA LYS A 758 3.96 16.20 5.10
C LYS A 758 3.31 15.47 6.27
N ASN A 759 2.17 14.82 6.03
CA ASN A 759 1.43 14.09 7.04
C ASN A 759 2.28 12.93 7.55
N ILE A 760 3.01 12.22 6.68
CA ILE A 760 3.96 11.18 7.10
C ILE A 760 5.08 11.78 7.96
N VAL A 761 5.69 12.91 7.57
CA VAL A 761 6.71 13.59 8.39
C VAL A 761 6.15 14.02 9.74
N GLY A 762 4.95 14.60 9.76
CA GLY A 762 4.27 15.02 10.98
C GLY A 762 3.98 13.85 11.90
N VAL A 763 3.51 12.75 11.33
CA VAL A 763 3.34 11.47 12.02
C VAL A 763 4.68 11.03 12.63
N VAL A 764 5.72 10.87 11.81
CA VAL A 764 7.05 10.40 12.24
C VAL A 764 7.69 11.31 13.30
N LEU A 765 7.54 12.64 13.21
CA LEU A 765 8.03 13.57 14.22
C LEU A 765 7.23 13.47 15.52
N ALA A 766 5.91 13.36 15.43
CA ALA A 766 5.06 13.11 16.61
C ALA A 766 5.42 11.77 17.27
N CYS A 767 5.80 10.74 16.49
CA CYS A 767 6.31 9.47 17.02
C CYS A 767 7.57 9.64 17.89
N ASN A 768 8.31 10.73 17.73
CA ASN A 768 9.56 11.02 18.44
C ASN A 768 9.39 12.15 19.47
N ASN A 769 8.18 12.34 19.99
CA ASN A 769 7.86 13.27 21.08
C ASN A 769 8.11 14.76 20.74
N TYR A 770 8.03 15.12 19.46
CA TYR A 770 7.94 16.51 19.01
C TYR A 770 6.49 16.97 18.94
N GLU A 771 6.23 18.22 19.28
CA GLU A 771 4.92 18.83 19.09
C GLU A 771 4.80 19.32 17.65
N VAL A 772 3.94 18.69 16.85
CA VAL A 772 3.78 19.03 15.44
C VAL A 772 2.54 19.89 15.26
N LEU A 773 2.74 21.13 14.80
CA LEU A 773 1.68 22.03 14.36
C LEU A 773 1.58 21.96 12.84
N ASP A 774 0.57 21.24 12.34
CA ASP A 774 0.31 21.12 10.92
C ASP A 774 -0.68 22.20 10.44
N LEU A 775 -0.24 23.08 9.55
CA LEU A 775 -1.09 24.14 8.97
C LEU A 775 -1.91 23.68 7.77
N GLY A 776 -1.72 22.44 7.32
CA GLY A 776 -2.41 21.87 6.17
C GLY A 776 -1.75 22.21 4.84
N VAL A 777 -2.59 22.33 3.81
CA VAL A 777 -2.21 22.58 2.42
C VAL A 777 -2.45 24.02 1.99
N MET A 778 -1.84 24.42 0.89
CA MET A 778 -2.01 25.75 0.28
C MET A 778 -1.72 26.90 1.24
N VAL A 779 -0.78 26.71 2.17
CA VAL A 779 -0.59 27.68 3.25
C VAL A 779 0.23 28.86 2.73
N SER A 780 -0.32 30.07 2.84
CA SER A 780 0.39 31.29 2.46
C SER A 780 1.60 31.54 3.37
N CYS A 781 2.65 32.17 2.80
CA CYS A 781 3.83 32.57 3.55
C CYS A 781 3.45 33.38 4.80
N ASP A 782 2.57 34.38 4.67
CA ASP A 782 2.12 35.20 5.80
C ASP A 782 1.53 34.38 6.94
N LYS A 783 0.67 33.38 6.64
CA LYS A 783 0.07 32.50 7.66
C LYS A 783 1.12 31.62 8.32
N ILE A 784 2.08 31.08 7.56
CA ILE A 784 3.19 30.28 8.09
C ILE A 784 4.00 31.12 9.09
N LEU A 785 4.42 32.32 8.70
CA LEU A 785 5.25 33.19 9.54
C LEU A 785 4.47 33.72 10.75
N GLN A 786 3.21 34.13 10.58
CA GLN A 786 2.38 34.61 11.66
C GLN A 786 2.18 33.52 12.72
N THR A 787 1.82 32.31 12.29
CA THR A 787 1.55 31.20 13.20
C THR A 787 2.84 30.75 13.89
N ALA A 788 3.96 30.68 13.16
CA ALA A 788 5.27 30.36 13.73
C ALA A 788 5.65 31.27 14.91
N ARG A 789 5.37 32.58 14.80
CA ARG A 789 5.59 33.56 15.88
C ARG A 789 4.61 33.39 17.03
N GLN A 790 3.32 33.23 16.73
CA GLN A 790 2.27 33.10 17.75
C GLN A 790 2.51 31.86 18.61
N GLU A 791 2.82 30.74 17.97
CA GLU A 791 2.98 29.44 18.61
C GLU A 791 4.40 29.21 19.16
N LYS A 792 5.34 30.12 18.87
CA LYS A 792 6.76 30.06 19.27
C LYS A 792 7.41 28.73 18.89
N VAL A 793 7.32 28.39 17.61
CA VAL A 793 7.86 27.13 17.08
C VAL A 793 9.39 27.18 17.01
N ASP A 794 10.03 26.03 17.22
CA ASP A 794 11.48 25.87 17.19
C ASP A 794 12.01 25.58 15.78
N LEU A 795 11.21 24.96 14.91
CA LEU A 795 11.53 24.70 13.51
C LEU A 795 10.30 24.91 12.62
N ILE A 796 10.55 25.28 11.35
CA ILE A 796 9.54 25.26 10.28
C ILE A 796 9.95 24.20 9.25
N GLY A 797 9.02 23.34 8.85
CA GLY A 797 9.16 22.42 7.73
C GLY A 797 8.18 22.74 6.61
N LEU A 798 8.71 22.89 5.39
CA LEU A 798 7.94 23.15 4.19
C LEU A 798 7.93 21.92 3.29
N SER A 799 6.75 21.55 2.82
CA SER A 799 6.51 20.47 1.87
C SER A 799 6.06 21.00 0.52
N GLY A 800 6.53 20.37 -0.57
CA GLY A 800 6.12 20.67 -1.93
C GLY A 800 6.31 19.47 -2.87
N LEU A 801 5.30 19.18 -3.67
CA LEU A 801 5.28 18.10 -4.66
C LEU A 801 5.35 18.62 -6.10
N ILE A 802 4.91 19.85 -6.39
CA ILE A 802 4.94 20.39 -7.76
C ILE A 802 6.09 21.39 -7.95
N THR A 803 6.56 21.57 -9.18
CA THR A 803 7.67 22.49 -9.49
C THR A 803 7.39 23.95 -9.03
N PRO A 804 6.16 24.51 -9.18
CA PRO A 804 5.84 25.83 -8.64
C PRO A 804 6.04 25.96 -7.12
N SER A 805 5.87 24.88 -6.36
CA SER A 805 6.08 24.86 -4.91
C SER A 805 7.52 25.18 -4.53
N LEU A 806 8.49 24.83 -5.38
CA LEU A 806 9.90 25.15 -5.13
C LEU A 806 10.15 26.66 -5.15
N ASP A 807 9.52 27.40 -6.06
CA ASP A 807 9.63 28.87 -6.11
C ASP A 807 8.95 29.50 -4.89
N GLU A 808 7.83 28.94 -4.44
CA GLU A 808 7.18 29.38 -3.21
C GLU A 808 8.04 29.12 -1.96
N MET A 809 8.75 28.00 -1.90
CA MET A 809 9.74 27.75 -0.82
C MET A 809 10.89 28.76 -0.85
N VAL A 810 11.34 29.18 -2.04
CA VAL A 810 12.34 30.26 -2.18
C VAL A 810 11.76 31.58 -1.68
N HIS A 811 10.50 31.88 -1.99
CA HIS A 811 9.81 33.06 -1.47
C HIS A 811 9.74 33.04 0.06
N ASN A 812 9.28 31.94 0.66
CA ASN A 812 9.22 31.77 2.11
C ASN A 812 10.58 31.98 2.77
N ALA A 813 11.65 31.38 2.23
CA ALA A 813 13.01 31.58 2.75
C ALA A 813 13.44 33.05 2.75
N ARG A 814 13.11 33.81 1.70
CA ARG A 814 13.41 35.25 1.59
C ARG A 814 12.60 36.09 2.57
N GLU A 815 11.32 35.79 2.70
CA GLU A 815 10.44 36.49 3.64
C GLU A 815 10.84 36.22 5.09
N MET A 816 11.23 34.99 5.44
CA MET A 816 11.79 34.67 6.75
C MET A 816 13.02 35.53 7.08
N THR A 817 13.91 35.80 6.12
CA THR A 817 15.03 36.75 6.31
C THR A 817 14.53 38.17 6.51
N ARG A 818 13.63 38.65 5.64
CA ARG A 818 13.07 40.01 5.69
C ARG A 818 12.43 40.29 7.05
N GLU A 819 11.77 39.28 7.60
CA GLU A 819 11.02 39.30 8.85
C GLU A 819 11.89 38.96 10.09
N GLY A 820 13.19 38.72 9.91
CA GLY A 820 14.15 38.53 10.99
C GLY A 820 14.01 37.20 11.75
N PHE A 821 13.48 36.14 11.12
CA PHE A 821 13.44 34.81 11.72
C PHE A 821 14.84 34.22 11.87
N SER A 822 15.10 33.54 12.99
CA SER A 822 16.37 32.83 13.24
C SER A 822 16.22 31.31 13.36
N ILE A 823 15.01 30.77 13.29
CA ILE A 823 14.71 29.34 13.44
C ILE A 823 15.13 28.52 12.21
N PRO A 824 15.58 27.26 12.36
CA PRO A 824 15.93 26.42 11.21
C PRO A 824 14.72 26.13 10.30
N LEU A 825 15.00 26.06 8.99
CA LEU A 825 14.02 25.74 7.94
C LEU A 825 14.32 24.37 7.33
N LEU A 826 13.36 23.45 7.41
CA LEU A 826 13.42 22.14 6.76
C LEU A 826 12.68 22.18 5.43
N ILE A 827 13.28 21.60 4.39
CA ILE A 827 12.71 21.51 3.04
C ILE A 827 12.52 20.05 2.68
N GLY A 828 11.30 19.65 2.34
CA GLY A 828 10.96 18.28 1.92
C GLY A 828 9.86 18.22 0.85
N GLY A 829 9.56 17.01 0.39
CA GLY A 829 8.60 16.74 -0.69
C GLY A 829 9.26 16.22 -1.97
N ALA A 830 8.53 15.48 -2.80
CA ALA A 830 9.14 14.60 -3.81
C ALA A 830 9.90 15.36 -4.93
N THR A 831 9.57 16.62 -5.18
CA THR A 831 10.29 17.46 -6.16
C THR A 831 11.47 18.23 -5.56
N THR A 832 11.66 18.17 -4.24
CA THR A 832 12.76 18.88 -3.56
C THR A 832 14.07 18.09 -3.62
N SER A 833 15.20 18.79 -3.50
CA SER A 833 16.50 18.14 -3.42
C SER A 833 17.57 18.92 -2.69
N LYS A 834 18.66 18.22 -2.34
CA LYS A 834 19.87 18.82 -1.76
C LYS A 834 20.48 19.89 -2.66
N ALA A 835 20.50 19.68 -3.97
CA ALA A 835 21.13 20.60 -4.90
C ALA A 835 20.29 21.87 -5.10
N HIS A 836 18.99 21.74 -5.33
CA HIS A 836 18.10 22.91 -5.44
C HIS A 836 18.04 23.69 -4.13
N THR A 837 17.94 22.99 -3.00
CA THR A 837 17.97 23.65 -1.68
C THR A 837 19.26 24.44 -1.49
N ALA A 838 20.43 23.87 -1.81
CA ALA A 838 21.71 24.56 -1.68
C ALA A 838 21.85 25.79 -2.58
N VAL A 839 21.31 25.74 -3.81
CA VAL A 839 21.52 26.74 -4.86
C VAL A 839 20.43 27.82 -4.90
N LYS A 840 19.18 27.50 -4.56
CA LYS A 840 18.01 28.39 -4.74
C LYS A 840 17.37 28.82 -3.43
N ILE A 841 17.15 27.89 -2.50
CA ILE A 841 16.41 28.17 -1.25
C ILE A 841 17.34 28.70 -0.16
N ALA A 842 18.41 27.96 0.16
CA ALA A 842 19.35 28.30 1.22
C ALA A 842 19.96 29.72 1.09
N PRO A 843 20.30 30.24 -0.11
CA PRO A 843 20.76 31.62 -0.23
C PRO A 843 19.72 32.69 0.10
N GLY A 844 18.43 32.33 0.10
CA GLY A 844 17.33 33.22 0.47
C GLY A 844 17.16 33.40 1.97
N TYR A 845 17.76 32.51 2.80
CA TYR A 845 17.60 32.52 4.24
C TYR A 845 18.91 32.67 5.02
N THR A 846 18.94 33.54 6.03
CA THR A 846 20.14 33.78 6.86
C THR A 846 20.40 32.69 7.90
N SER A 847 19.38 31.92 8.26
CA SER A 847 19.47 30.81 9.21
C SER A 847 19.56 29.45 8.50
N PRO A 848 19.87 28.35 9.21
CA PRO A 848 20.09 27.05 8.58
C PRO A 848 18.89 26.56 7.77
N VAL A 849 19.11 26.24 6.50
CA VAL A 849 18.14 25.55 5.64
C VAL A 849 18.63 24.13 5.41
N VAL A 850 17.84 23.13 5.74
CA VAL A 850 18.22 21.72 5.64
C VAL A 850 17.25 20.97 4.74
N HIS A 851 17.77 20.30 3.71
CA HIS A 851 16.98 19.41 2.87
C HIS A 851 16.82 18.04 3.54
N VAL A 852 15.58 17.58 3.66
CA VAL A 852 15.21 16.28 4.20
C VAL A 852 14.58 15.48 3.07
N LEU A 853 15.28 14.42 2.64
CA LEU A 853 14.88 13.65 1.45
C LEU A 853 13.66 12.77 1.70
N ASP A 854 13.59 12.15 2.88
CA ASP A 854 12.54 11.21 3.25
C ASP A 854 12.11 11.46 4.70
N ALA A 855 10.86 11.14 5.01
CA ALA A 855 10.28 11.30 6.33
C ALA A 855 11.05 10.54 7.41
N SER A 856 11.64 9.38 7.11
CA SER A 856 12.49 8.63 8.06
C SER A 856 13.72 9.40 8.53
N LEU A 857 14.23 10.31 7.71
CA LEU A 857 15.42 11.10 8.02
C LEU A 857 15.09 12.37 8.82
N ALA A 858 13.82 12.77 8.86
CA ALA A 858 13.38 14.01 9.50
C ALA A 858 13.74 14.03 11.00
N VAL A 859 13.53 12.91 11.70
CA VAL A 859 13.82 12.77 13.14
C VAL A 859 15.28 13.04 13.44
N ASN A 860 16.18 12.39 12.70
CA ASN A 860 17.63 12.53 12.90
C ASN A 860 18.11 13.96 12.62
N VAL A 861 17.52 14.63 11.64
CA VAL A 861 17.84 16.03 11.32
C VAL A 861 17.36 16.97 12.41
N VAL A 862 16.11 16.81 12.86
CA VAL A 862 15.51 17.64 13.93
C VAL A 862 16.30 17.46 15.23
N ARG A 863 16.60 16.22 15.63
CA ARG A 863 17.38 15.92 16.85
C ARG A 863 18.71 16.68 16.86
N LYS A 864 19.45 16.65 15.75
CA LYS A 864 20.72 17.36 15.61
C LYS A 864 20.57 18.88 15.68
N LEU A 865 19.48 19.44 15.13
CA LEU A 865 19.20 20.88 15.16
C LEU A 865 18.72 21.37 16.53
N MET A 866 18.16 20.48 17.35
CA MET A 866 17.66 20.78 18.70
C MET A 866 18.71 20.51 19.78
N SER A 867 19.66 19.60 19.57
CA SER A 867 20.74 19.29 20.52
C SER A 867 21.73 20.45 20.66
N PRO A 868 21.95 21.03 21.87
CA PRO A 868 22.91 22.11 22.08
C PRO A 868 24.35 21.74 21.67
N ASP A 869 24.73 20.48 21.86
CA ASP A 869 26.08 19.97 21.62
C ASP A 869 26.32 19.65 20.14
N GLU A 870 25.33 19.08 19.44
CA GLU A 870 25.46 18.67 18.04
C GLU A 870 25.09 19.78 17.04
N LYS A 871 24.24 20.74 17.43
CA LYS A 871 23.65 21.75 16.52
C LYS A 871 24.69 22.54 15.75
N ASN A 872 25.68 23.09 16.44
CA ASN A 872 26.70 23.93 15.78
C ASN A 872 27.55 23.13 14.79
N ALA A 873 27.97 21.93 15.19
CA ALA A 873 28.74 21.04 14.33
C ALA A 873 27.93 20.59 13.11
N PHE A 874 26.66 20.24 13.30
CA PHE A 874 25.76 19.84 12.24
C PHE A 874 25.47 20.97 11.24
N ILE A 875 25.19 22.19 11.74
CA ILE A 875 24.98 23.37 10.88
C ILE A 875 26.22 23.64 10.03
N GLN A 876 27.42 23.59 10.61
CA GLN A 876 28.67 23.78 9.87
C GLN A 876 28.88 22.72 8.79
N ASP A 877 28.60 21.45 9.08
CA ASP A 877 28.67 20.36 8.10
C ASP A 877 27.67 20.55 6.96
N VAL A 878 26.41 20.91 7.26
CA VAL A 878 25.38 21.20 6.25
C VAL A 878 25.80 22.38 5.38
N GLN A 879 26.26 23.49 5.97
CA GLN A 879 26.70 24.68 5.23
C GLN A 879 27.91 24.38 4.35
N ALA A 880 28.89 23.60 4.83
CA ALA A 880 30.05 23.18 4.05
C ALA A 880 29.65 22.30 2.86
N LYS A 881 28.72 21.36 3.07
CA LYS A 881 28.16 20.51 2.00
C LYS A 881 27.38 21.33 0.97
N GLN A 882 26.56 22.28 1.41
CA GLN A 882 25.82 23.18 0.53
C GLN A 882 26.76 24.09 -0.26
N GLN A 883 27.80 24.63 0.38
CA GLN A 883 28.80 25.47 -0.27
C GLN A 883 29.55 24.68 -1.35
N LYS A 884 30.02 23.48 -1.05
CA LYS A 884 30.65 22.58 -2.03
C LYS A 884 29.72 22.25 -3.20
N THR A 885 28.42 22.03 -2.92
CA THR A 885 27.42 21.76 -3.95
C THR A 885 27.18 22.98 -4.84
N ARG A 886 27.11 24.18 -4.25
CA ARG A 886 27.03 25.46 -4.99
C ARG A 886 28.26 25.68 -5.84
N GLU A 887 29.46 25.47 -5.31
CA GLU A 887 30.72 25.62 -6.05
C GLU A 887 30.83 24.61 -7.19
N ALA A 888 30.40 23.36 -6.98
CA ALA A 888 30.34 22.34 -8.02
C ALA A 888 29.33 22.69 -9.13
N TYR A 889 28.18 23.26 -8.75
CA TYR A 889 27.17 23.72 -9.71
C TYR A 889 27.64 24.96 -10.49
N LEU A 890 28.17 25.97 -9.78
CA LEU A 890 28.72 27.18 -10.36
C LEU A 890 29.88 26.82 -11.29
N SER A 891 30.84 25.99 -10.86
CA SER A 891 31.97 25.55 -11.71
C SER A 891 31.54 24.77 -12.95
N LYS A 892 30.47 23.96 -12.89
CA LYS A 892 29.87 23.35 -14.10
C LYS A 892 29.23 24.38 -15.03
N THR A 893 28.69 25.47 -14.48
CA THR A 893 28.07 26.57 -15.25
C THR A 893 29.14 27.51 -15.83
N THR A 894 30.23 27.79 -15.11
CA THR A 894 31.37 28.58 -15.59
C THR A 894 32.28 27.80 -16.54
N ALA A 895 32.29 26.45 -16.49
CA ALA A 895 33.13 25.62 -17.36
C ALA A 895 32.67 25.57 -18.82
N LYS A 896 31.50 26.11 -19.17
CA LYS A 896 31.13 26.34 -20.58
C LYS A 896 30.88 27.82 -20.83
N LYS A 897 31.96 28.60 -20.90
CA LYS A 897 31.97 29.84 -21.69
C LYS A 897 31.80 29.45 -23.17
N PHE A 898 30.55 29.31 -23.61
CA PHE A 898 30.27 29.29 -25.03
C PHE A 898 30.59 30.68 -25.59
N VAL A 899 31.33 30.71 -26.69
CA VAL A 899 31.40 31.92 -27.51
C VAL A 899 30.01 32.18 -28.10
N SER A 900 29.65 33.43 -28.38
CA SER A 900 28.37 33.71 -29.03
C SER A 900 28.29 32.96 -30.37
N LEU A 901 27.08 32.65 -30.85
CA LEU A 901 26.91 31.99 -32.14
C LEU A 901 27.62 32.75 -33.28
N GLU A 902 27.65 34.08 -33.18
CA GLU A 902 28.37 34.96 -34.11
C GLU A 902 29.88 34.74 -34.04
N GLU A 903 30.44 34.65 -32.83
CA GLU A 903 31.86 34.41 -32.58
C GLU A 903 32.28 32.97 -32.94
N ALA A 904 31.41 31.97 -32.71
CA ALA A 904 31.60 30.60 -33.17
C ALA A 904 31.65 30.52 -34.70
N ARG A 905 30.73 31.21 -35.38
CA ARG A 905 30.68 31.27 -36.85
C ARG A 905 31.85 32.03 -37.45
N LYS A 906 32.44 32.99 -36.72
CA LYS A 906 33.69 33.68 -37.10
C LYS A 906 34.95 32.82 -36.92
N ARG A 907 34.85 31.72 -36.16
CA ARG A 907 35.95 30.77 -35.92
C ARG A 907 35.63 29.39 -36.51
N PRO A 908 35.31 29.28 -37.82
CA PRO A 908 35.15 27.97 -38.42
C PRO A 908 36.49 27.23 -38.35
N PHE A 909 36.45 25.95 -38.01
CA PHE A 909 37.63 25.11 -38.06
C PHE A 909 37.97 24.85 -39.53
N ASP A 910 38.99 25.55 -40.04
CA ASP A 910 39.43 25.45 -41.44
C ASP A 910 40.37 24.25 -41.61
N ILE A 911 39.83 23.16 -42.14
CA ILE A 911 40.61 21.97 -42.49
C ILE A 911 41.03 22.08 -43.95
N HIS A 912 42.31 22.32 -44.20
CA HIS A 912 42.90 22.18 -45.52
C HIS A 912 43.06 20.69 -45.86
N TRP A 913 41.99 20.06 -46.36
CA TRP A 913 41.90 18.63 -46.63
C TRP A 913 43.01 18.09 -47.54
N GLU A 914 43.56 18.93 -48.42
CA GLU A 914 44.65 18.58 -49.34
C GLU A 914 46.00 18.39 -48.64
N THR A 915 46.21 19.03 -47.47
CA THR A 915 47.46 18.99 -46.70
C THR A 915 47.29 18.42 -45.30
N ALA A 916 46.06 18.08 -44.90
CA ALA A 916 45.75 17.56 -43.58
C ALA A 916 46.34 16.15 -43.40
N SER A 917 47.32 16.01 -42.50
CA SER A 917 47.85 14.71 -42.09
C SER A 917 46.85 14.04 -41.16
N ILE A 918 45.85 13.39 -41.75
CA ILE A 918 44.86 12.59 -41.01
C ILE A 918 45.45 11.21 -40.81
N ALA A 919 45.73 10.83 -39.57
CA ALA A 919 46.18 9.50 -39.24
C ALA A 919 45.11 8.49 -39.65
N LYS A 920 45.42 7.66 -40.65
CA LYS A 920 44.53 6.59 -41.07
C LYS A 920 44.45 5.55 -39.95
N PRO A 921 43.25 5.25 -39.41
CA PRO A 921 43.07 4.19 -38.45
C PRO A 921 43.65 2.87 -38.97
N ARG A 922 44.17 2.04 -38.08
CA ARG A 922 44.75 0.73 -38.43
C ARG A 922 43.77 -0.15 -39.23
N ILE A 923 42.47 0.01 -38.98
CA ILE A 923 41.37 -0.61 -39.73
C ILE A 923 40.33 0.48 -40.01
N LEU A 924 39.94 0.63 -41.27
CA LEU A 924 38.81 1.45 -41.67
C LEU A 924 37.53 0.60 -41.65
N GLY A 925 36.41 1.17 -41.18
CA GLY A 925 35.14 0.47 -41.02
C GLY A 925 34.93 -0.11 -39.61
N CYS A 926 33.82 -0.83 -39.41
CA CYS A 926 33.50 -1.45 -38.13
C CYS A 926 34.33 -2.75 -37.95
N LYS A 927 35.13 -2.83 -36.89
CA LYS A 927 35.79 -4.07 -36.48
C LYS A 927 35.01 -4.68 -35.32
N VAL A 928 34.30 -5.76 -35.58
CA VAL A 928 33.67 -6.57 -34.54
C VAL A 928 34.74 -7.50 -33.95
N LEU A 929 34.88 -7.48 -32.63
CA LEU A 929 35.69 -8.46 -31.90
C LEU A 929 34.70 -9.48 -31.35
N GLU A 930 34.51 -10.58 -32.05
CA GLU A 930 33.50 -11.60 -31.72
C GLU A 930 33.88 -12.41 -30.48
N ASP A 931 35.17 -12.55 -30.20
CA ASP A 931 35.68 -13.39 -29.12
C ASP A 931 36.92 -12.74 -28.49
N VAL A 932 36.74 -12.14 -27.30
CA VAL A 932 37.83 -11.51 -26.54
C VAL A 932 38.00 -12.31 -25.26
N SER A 933 39.11 -13.04 -25.18
CA SER A 933 39.40 -13.91 -24.04
C SER A 933 39.42 -13.10 -22.74
N LEU A 934 38.74 -13.59 -21.70
CA LEU A 934 38.71 -12.95 -20.39
C LEU A 934 40.11 -12.90 -19.77
N GLU A 935 40.97 -13.88 -20.07
CA GLU A 935 42.38 -13.91 -19.67
C GLU A 935 43.17 -12.72 -20.23
N THR A 936 42.74 -12.18 -21.39
CA THR A 936 43.33 -10.97 -22.00
C THR A 936 42.81 -9.70 -21.34
N LEU A 937 41.59 -9.71 -20.80
CA LEU A 937 40.94 -8.54 -20.20
C LEU A 937 41.29 -8.33 -18.74
N VAL A 938 41.45 -9.40 -17.95
CA VAL A 938 41.74 -9.32 -16.51
C VAL A 938 42.96 -8.45 -16.18
N PRO A 939 44.11 -8.54 -16.90
CA PRO A 939 45.28 -7.72 -16.61
C PRO A 939 45.11 -6.21 -16.87
N ILE A 940 44.10 -5.82 -17.66
CA ILE A 940 43.86 -4.42 -18.06
C ILE A 940 42.69 -3.75 -17.34
N ILE A 941 42.11 -4.43 -16.33
CA ILE A 941 41.06 -3.86 -15.49
C ILE A 941 41.64 -2.69 -14.67
N ASP A 942 41.06 -1.50 -14.83
CA ASP A 942 41.22 -0.43 -13.84
C ASP A 942 40.29 -0.73 -12.67
N TRP A 943 40.88 -1.02 -11.51
CA TRP A 943 40.14 -1.37 -10.30
C TRP A 943 39.64 -0.15 -9.51
N SER A 944 39.99 1.07 -9.92
CA SER A 944 39.56 2.29 -9.22
C SER A 944 38.03 2.44 -9.14
N PRO A 945 37.24 2.22 -10.23
CA PRO A 945 35.79 2.24 -10.17
C PRO A 945 35.19 1.16 -9.26
N PHE A 946 35.83 -0.01 -9.19
CA PHE A 946 35.40 -1.10 -8.31
C PHE A 946 35.48 -0.68 -6.85
N PHE A 947 36.61 -0.11 -6.41
CA PHE A 947 36.74 0.42 -5.05
C PHE A 947 35.74 1.55 -4.76
N HIS A 948 35.50 2.44 -5.74
CA HIS A 948 34.50 3.51 -5.59
C HIS A 948 33.08 3.00 -5.37
N ALA A 949 32.69 1.90 -6.02
CA ALA A 949 31.39 1.26 -5.82
C ALA A 949 31.21 0.76 -4.37
N TRP A 950 32.30 0.32 -3.74
CA TRP A 950 32.37 -0.08 -2.33
C TRP A 950 32.67 1.09 -1.39
N GLN A 951 32.56 2.33 -1.88
CA GLN A 951 32.84 3.57 -1.14
C GLN A 951 34.28 3.71 -0.61
N LEU A 952 35.20 2.88 -1.09
CA LEU A 952 36.64 3.00 -0.83
C LEU A 952 37.23 4.02 -1.81
N ARG A 953 37.39 5.26 -1.37
CA ARG A 953 37.87 6.35 -2.23
C ARG A 953 39.39 6.33 -2.34
N GLY A 954 39.89 6.01 -3.51
CA GLY A 954 41.31 6.03 -3.83
C GLY A 954 41.57 5.49 -5.23
N LYS A 955 42.75 5.78 -5.78
CA LYS A 955 43.13 5.31 -7.11
C LYS A 955 43.90 4.00 -6.99
N PHE A 956 43.54 2.98 -7.76
CA PHE A 956 44.34 1.75 -7.81
C PHE A 956 45.68 2.01 -8.53
N PRO A 957 46.81 1.42 -8.09
CA PRO A 957 46.99 0.61 -6.87
C PRO A 957 47.29 1.42 -5.60
N LYS A 958 47.41 2.75 -5.70
CA LYS A 958 47.78 3.65 -4.57
C LYS A 958 46.84 3.55 -3.36
N ILE A 959 45.58 3.17 -3.58
CA ILE A 959 44.60 2.97 -2.50
C ILE A 959 45.07 1.94 -1.46
N PHE A 960 45.94 1.00 -1.82
CA PHE A 960 46.50 0.01 -0.89
C PHE A 960 47.46 0.60 0.14
N GLU A 961 48.01 1.77 -0.14
CA GLU A 961 48.94 2.49 0.74
C GLU A 961 48.20 3.46 1.69
N ASP A 962 46.87 3.58 1.55
CA ASP A 962 46.06 4.42 2.43
C ASP A 962 46.00 3.84 3.85
N SER A 963 46.32 4.66 4.85
CA SER A 963 46.42 4.22 6.24
C SER A 963 45.07 3.85 6.88
N VAL A 964 43.95 4.27 6.30
CA VAL A 964 42.60 4.05 6.82
C VAL A 964 41.89 2.97 6.01
N VAL A 965 41.90 3.08 4.69
CA VAL A 965 41.14 2.18 3.80
C VAL A 965 41.98 1.13 3.08
N GLY A 966 43.32 1.27 3.09
CA GLY A 966 44.23 0.39 2.37
C GLY A 966 44.14 -1.10 2.75
N PRO A 967 44.09 -1.47 4.05
CA PRO A 967 43.94 -2.87 4.45
C PRO A 967 42.66 -3.50 3.92
N LYS A 968 41.53 -2.76 3.96
CA LYS A 968 40.23 -3.23 3.48
C LYS A 968 40.13 -3.24 1.95
N ALA A 969 40.74 -2.28 1.27
CA ALA A 969 40.85 -2.29 -0.18
C ALA A 969 41.66 -3.49 -0.67
N LYS A 970 42.70 -3.90 0.08
CA LYS A 970 43.51 -5.07 -0.25
C LYS A 970 42.77 -6.38 -0.05
N GLU A 971 42.06 -6.53 1.07
CA GLU A 971 41.18 -7.69 1.34
C GLU A 971 40.12 -7.85 0.24
N LEU A 972 39.42 -6.77 -0.10
CA LEU A 972 38.39 -6.76 -1.14
C LEU A 972 38.96 -7.09 -2.54
N PHE A 973 40.16 -6.58 -2.84
CA PHE A 973 40.86 -6.90 -4.09
C PHE A 973 41.22 -8.38 -4.16
N ASP A 974 41.75 -8.96 -3.08
CA ASP A 974 42.16 -10.36 -3.04
C ASP A 974 40.96 -11.30 -3.21
N ASP A 975 39.80 -10.98 -2.63
CA ASP A 975 38.57 -11.75 -2.82
C ASP A 975 38.02 -11.62 -4.26
N ALA A 976 38.09 -10.43 -4.85
CA ALA A 976 37.71 -10.22 -6.25
C ALA A 976 38.63 -11.00 -7.21
N GLN A 977 39.92 -11.11 -6.91
CA GLN A 977 40.87 -11.92 -7.69
C GLN A 977 40.55 -13.41 -7.60
N LYS A 978 40.20 -13.94 -6.41
CA LYS A 978 39.76 -15.35 -6.27
C LYS A 978 38.53 -15.64 -7.12
N LEU A 979 37.54 -14.73 -7.09
CA LEU A 979 36.31 -14.90 -7.86
C LEU A 979 36.58 -14.81 -9.37
N LEU A 980 37.42 -13.87 -9.82
CA LEU A 980 37.83 -13.80 -11.23
C LEU A 980 38.56 -15.08 -11.66
N GLN A 981 39.42 -15.63 -10.81
CA GLN A 981 40.10 -16.89 -11.11
C GLN A 981 39.09 -18.04 -11.26
N GLU A 982 38.08 -18.12 -10.38
CA GLU A 982 37.01 -19.11 -10.51
C GLU A 982 36.23 -18.95 -11.81
N ILE A 983 35.91 -17.72 -12.20
CA ILE A 983 35.22 -17.40 -13.45
C ILE A 983 36.04 -17.86 -14.67
N LEU A 984 37.35 -17.62 -14.67
CA LEU A 984 38.26 -18.07 -15.73
C LEU A 984 38.37 -19.60 -15.76
N ASP A 985 38.62 -20.23 -14.62
CA ASP A 985 38.85 -21.69 -14.51
C ASP A 985 37.60 -22.49 -14.91
N ARG A 986 36.42 -22.00 -14.54
CA ARG A 986 35.13 -22.67 -14.79
C ARG A 986 34.39 -22.15 -16.01
N LYS A 987 34.93 -21.14 -16.72
CA LYS A 987 34.30 -20.48 -17.88
C LYS A 987 32.84 -20.10 -17.61
N LEU A 988 32.60 -19.45 -16.47
CA LEU A 988 31.25 -19.13 -16.00
C LEU A 988 30.57 -17.99 -16.79
N LEU A 989 31.33 -17.29 -17.63
CA LEU A 989 30.84 -16.23 -18.50
C LEU A 989 31.21 -16.60 -19.94
N ALA A 990 30.23 -16.49 -20.82
CA ALA A 990 30.33 -16.83 -22.24
C ALA A 990 31.13 -15.78 -23.02
#